data_AF-A0A971C3I8-F1
#
_entry.id   AF-A0A971C3I8-F1
#
_cell.length_a   1.000
_cell.length_b   1.000
_cell.length_c   1.000
_cell.angle_alpha   90.00
_cell.angle_beta   90.00
_cell.angle_gamma   90.00
#
_symmetry.space_group_name_H-M   'P 1'
#
loop_
_entity.id
_entity.type
_entity.pdbx_description
1 polymer ?
#
loop_
_entity_poly.entity_id
_entity_poly.type
_entity_poly.pdbx_seq_one_letter_code
_entity_poly.pdbx_strand_id
1 'polypeptide(L)'
;MKRVLIGLGALVVLFGLFLGGLTLFDWTKSTEFCTLCHQTMEPETVAHQLTAHAEVDCGTCHVGHGTYWSVYYKLTNARYVVIYPFRIYERPLETPRSTLRPAEDVCGQCHMDGFYYEPKLVTSNQYGTDADNTLTQVRFLMKTGGGAVDTPGVGIGAHWHVENPVTYIAADEGAQEIQWVKATVDGEVKEYFAGETGLTAAQISAAEQDELDCMDCHNRSQHRIPPTAEAIDKAMDSGLIPADLPYVKSVAMEVLETRYETREEGNQAMAAVADRYQSDYPDVYAARTDDVKAAVAGLTTLFQQTHFPYMRQYWDTYPDNVGHTYTPGCMRCHDGDHMTADGEAIRAECNLCHSIPQVATGGAALSAVRADVGERPESHEGSLWIAEHQYKFDMSCEMCHTVGNPGGVDNSSFCSNSACHEREWPYLALDSEKVKALTVPVREPGTGEAPDVPHSIVEDMECTVCHGPDRVFAFPENHASYTPDLCKACHTFPAVAEEVVDVTPEPEVTEEPEATPEPTEEPEATSEPTAVAATPTAEPTTGGTAAATAAATVAATETASPATSGTAEATAEGTPAAEATPEAAATTETTPAAEEPSAGEGPLVAKEIPHTLDGREQCLTCHAIDGIEPSPLNHATFTEDDCQACHQEAGAEPVVTGKMSTEQCLTCHGPYSALQALTEDYQVNEMTVANPHTYVPHEEPDVEENIPLCRNCHDAHPIPAPEGMELEEPNLRWCYGACHHTGTLNPCSDCH
;
A
#
# COMPACT_ATOMS: atom_id res chain seq x y z
N MET A 1 48.78 23.28 -57.15
CA MET A 1 48.27 24.22 -56.13
C MET A 1 46.78 24.56 -56.31
N LYS A 2 46.34 25.42 -57.26
CA LYS A 2 44.91 25.86 -57.36
C LYS A 2 43.86 24.73 -57.36
N ARG A 3 44.06 23.65 -58.12
CA ARG A 3 43.15 22.47 -58.12
C ARG A 3 43.13 21.72 -56.77
N VAL A 4 44.25 21.68 -56.06
CA VAL A 4 44.37 21.05 -54.73
C VAL A 4 43.64 21.89 -53.68
N LEU A 5 43.79 23.22 -53.73
CA LEU A 5 43.06 24.14 -52.84
C LEU A 5 41.54 24.08 -53.06
N ILE A 6 41.08 23.96 -54.30
CA ILE A 6 39.65 23.77 -54.62
C ILE A 6 39.16 22.42 -54.08
N GLY A 7 39.94 21.34 -54.25
CA GLY A 7 39.60 20.03 -53.69
C GLY A 7 39.54 20.01 -52.16
N LEU A 8 40.48 20.67 -51.49
CA LEU A 8 40.48 20.86 -50.03
C LEU A 8 39.26 21.67 -49.56
N GLY A 9 38.94 22.77 -50.25
CA GLY A 9 37.75 23.58 -49.94
C GLY A 9 36.45 22.78 -50.09
N ALA A 10 36.33 21.98 -51.17
CA ALA A 10 35.18 21.11 -51.38
C ALA A 10 35.08 20.02 -50.29
N LEU A 11 36.20 19.43 -49.88
CA LEU A 11 36.22 18.42 -48.81
C LEU A 11 35.84 19.01 -47.44
N VAL A 12 36.28 20.22 -47.12
CA VAL A 12 35.86 20.96 -45.91
C VAL A 12 34.36 21.24 -45.93
N VAL A 13 33.79 21.68 -47.07
CA VAL A 13 32.35 21.91 -47.21
C VAL A 13 31.55 20.60 -47.06
N LEU A 14 31.97 19.52 -47.73
CA LEU A 14 31.31 18.22 -47.61
C LEU A 14 31.39 17.65 -46.18
N PHE A 15 32.52 17.83 -45.50
CA PHE A 15 32.67 17.44 -44.10
C PHE A 15 31.79 18.27 -43.16
N GLY A 16 31.69 19.59 -43.39
CA GLY A 16 30.77 20.46 -42.65
C GLY A 16 29.29 20.09 -42.86
N LEU A 17 28.90 19.77 -44.10
CA LEU A 17 27.55 19.29 -44.41
C LEU A 17 27.27 17.91 -43.77
N PHE A 18 28.26 17.01 -43.75
CA PHE A 18 28.15 15.71 -43.08
C PHE A 18 27.98 15.87 -41.57
N LEU A 19 28.82 16.68 -40.92
CA LEU A 19 28.69 16.96 -39.49
C LEU A 19 27.35 17.60 -39.15
N GLY A 20 26.95 18.66 -39.86
CA GLY A 20 25.65 19.31 -39.65
C GLY A 20 24.46 18.39 -39.92
N GLY A 21 24.59 17.47 -40.90
CA GLY A 21 23.61 16.42 -41.14
C GLY A 21 23.48 15.44 -39.98
N LEU A 22 24.60 15.03 -39.35
CA LEU A 22 24.59 14.23 -38.13
C LEU A 22 23.98 14.99 -36.95
N THR A 23 24.33 16.26 -36.74
CA THR A 23 23.77 17.07 -35.63
C THR A 23 22.25 17.24 -35.79
N LEU A 24 21.77 17.48 -37.01
CA LEU A 24 20.34 17.56 -37.30
C LEU A 24 19.62 16.21 -37.14
N PHE A 25 20.26 15.11 -37.57
CA PHE A 25 19.70 13.78 -37.40
C PHE A 25 19.57 13.38 -35.92
N ASP A 26 20.53 13.80 -35.10
CA ASP A 26 20.52 13.58 -33.66
C ASP A 26 19.50 14.48 -32.94
N TRP A 27 19.51 15.78 -33.23
CA TRP A 27 18.54 16.76 -32.71
C TRP A 27 17.09 16.41 -33.04
N THR A 28 16.80 15.81 -34.21
CA THR A 28 15.45 15.31 -34.54
C THR A 28 15.04 14.05 -33.74
N LYS A 29 15.76 13.68 -32.67
CA LYS A 29 15.34 12.74 -31.63
C LYS A 29 15.10 13.41 -30.28
N SER A 30 15.45 14.69 -30.11
CA SER A 30 15.36 15.35 -28.82
C SER A 30 13.92 15.69 -28.44
N THR A 31 13.69 15.87 -27.14
CA THR A 31 12.42 16.38 -26.62
C THR A 31 12.11 17.76 -27.23
N GLU A 32 13.10 18.65 -27.34
CA GLU A 32 12.97 19.97 -27.98
C GLU A 32 12.34 19.87 -29.38
N PHE A 33 12.84 18.97 -30.25
CA PHE A 33 12.29 18.79 -31.59
C PHE A 33 10.84 18.29 -31.56
N CYS A 34 10.51 17.33 -30.69
CA CYS A 34 9.14 16.82 -30.54
C CYS A 34 8.17 17.91 -30.08
N THR A 35 8.57 18.80 -29.16
CA THR A 35 7.73 19.89 -28.66
C THR A 35 7.34 20.94 -29.71
N LEU A 36 8.02 20.99 -30.87
CA LEU A 36 7.67 21.91 -31.96
C LEU A 36 6.24 21.70 -32.49
N CYS A 37 5.68 20.50 -32.33
CA CYS A 37 4.27 20.21 -32.61
C CYS A 37 3.37 20.55 -31.42
N HIS A 38 3.53 21.76 -30.87
CA HIS A 38 3.06 22.21 -29.55
C HIS A 38 1.57 22.01 -29.18
N GLN A 39 0.67 21.79 -30.15
CA GLN A 39 -0.74 21.46 -29.88
C GLN A 39 -1.01 19.95 -29.94
N THR A 40 -0.24 19.21 -30.75
CA THR A 40 -0.38 17.76 -30.90
C THR A 40 0.35 17.02 -29.78
N MET A 41 1.54 17.51 -29.42
CA MET A 41 2.43 16.88 -28.44
C MET A 41 2.33 17.51 -27.04
N GLU A 42 1.38 18.42 -26.81
CA GLU A 42 1.16 19.02 -25.48
C GLU A 42 0.96 17.95 -24.38
N PRO A 43 0.09 16.94 -24.55
CA PRO A 43 -0.16 15.95 -23.50
C PRO A 43 1.10 15.17 -23.14
N GLU A 44 1.76 14.61 -24.16
CA GLU A 44 2.95 13.80 -23.99
C GLU A 44 4.10 14.62 -23.40
N THR A 45 4.28 15.87 -23.83
CA THR A 45 5.34 16.77 -23.32
C THR A 45 5.13 17.14 -21.86
N VAL A 46 3.91 17.51 -21.49
CA VAL A 46 3.58 17.96 -20.13
C VAL A 46 3.63 16.78 -19.17
N ALA A 47 3.06 15.63 -19.54
CA ALA A 47 3.13 14.42 -18.73
C ALA A 47 4.58 13.91 -18.58
N HIS A 48 5.38 13.93 -19.65
CA HIS A 48 6.80 13.54 -19.62
C HIS A 48 7.64 14.31 -18.60
N GLN A 49 7.46 15.64 -18.55
CA GLN A 49 8.15 16.51 -17.60
C GLN A 49 7.81 16.24 -16.12
N LEU A 50 6.75 15.46 -15.84
CA LEU A 50 6.31 15.09 -14.50
C LEU A 50 6.69 13.64 -14.13
N THR A 51 7.45 12.94 -14.98
CA THR A 51 7.90 11.56 -14.76
C THR A 51 9.36 11.48 -14.31
N ALA A 52 9.77 10.29 -13.85
CA ALA A 52 11.18 10.00 -13.53
C ALA A 52 12.13 10.06 -14.73
N HIS A 53 11.60 10.13 -15.97
CA HIS A 53 12.38 10.20 -17.20
C HIS A 53 12.36 11.58 -17.86
N ALA A 54 11.94 12.63 -17.15
CA ALA A 54 11.87 14.01 -17.67
C ALA A 54 13.17 14.53 -18.33
N GLU A 55 14.34 13.99 -17.95
CA GLU A 55 15.66 14.31 -18.53
C GLU A 55 16.10 13.37 -19.68
N VAL A 56 15.28 12.38 -20.05
CA VAL A 56 15.54 11.45 -21.16
C VAL A 56 14.86 11.97 -22.43
N ASP A 57 15.60 12.06 -23.53
CA ASP A 57 15.03 12.54 -24.80
C ASP A 57 13.96 11.57 -25.35
N CYS A 58 12.83 12.08 -25.84
CA CYS A 58 11.72 11.26 -26.37
C CYS A 58 12.15 10.18 -27.39
N GLY A 59 13.13 10.50 -28.26
CA GLY A 59 13.64 9.58 -29.25
C GLY A 59 14.47 8.43 -28.68
N THR A 60 14.91 8.51 -27.42
CA THR A 60 15.52 7.38 -26.71
C THR A 60 14.53 6.21 -26.62
N CYS A 61 13.25 6.49 -26.41
CA CYS A 61 12.19 5.48 -26.41
C CYS A 61 11.58 5.26 -27.80
N HIS A 62 11.06 6.32 -28.45
CA HIS A 62 10.28 6.18 -29.69
C HIS A 62 11.10 5.95 -30.98
N VAL A 63 12.43 6.09 -30.92
CA VAL A 63 13.34 5.76 -32.03
C VAL A 63 14.33 4.67 -31.62
N GLY A 64 14.77 4.70 -30.35
CA GLY A 64 15.66 3.72 -29.74
C GLY A 64 17.10 3.82 -30.24
N HIS A 65 18.00 3.11 -29.55
CA HIS A 65 19.40 3.09 -29.91
C HIS A 65 19.67 2.34 -31.22
N GLY A 66 20.85 2.57 -31.81
CA GLY A 66 21.33 1.90 -33.02
C GLY A 66 21.02 2.63 -34.34
N THR A 67 22.04 2.75 -35.20
CA THR A 67 21.98 3.52 -36.46
C THR A 67 20.94 2.98 -37.46
N TYR A 68 20.80 1.65 -37.56
CA TYR A 68 19.85 1.04 -38.50
C TYR A 68 18.40 1.42 -38.16
N TRP A 69 18.00 1.18 -36.91
CA TRP A 69 16.65 1.49 -36.43
C TRP A 69 16.36 2.99 -36.41
N SER A 70 17.34 3.81 -36.01
CA SER A 70 17.22 5.27 -36.11
C SER A 70 16.90 5.76 -37.52
N VAL A 71 17.45 5.11 -38.56
CA VAL A 71 17.11 5.44 -39.96
C VAL A 71 15.76 4.84 -40.37
N TYR A 72 15.48 3.58 -40.01
CA TYR A 72 14.21 2.92 -40.31
C TYR A 72 13.01 3.71 -39.78
N TYR A 73 12.97 3.97 -38.48
CA TYR A 73 11.84 4.67 -37.84
C TYR A 73 11.70 6.12 -38.34
N LYS A 74 12.80 6.85 -38.58
CA LYS A 74 12.70 8.19 -39.18
C LYS A 74 12.15 8.17 -40.62
N LEU A 75 12.39 7.12 -41.41
CA LEU A 75 11.83 6.97 -42.75
C LEU A 75 10.35 6.57 -42.73
N THR A 76 9.96 5.61 -41.88
CA THR A 76 8.54 5.19 -41.75
C THR A 76 7.67 6.29 -41.15
N ASN A 77 8.23 7.08 -40.22
CA ASN A 77 7.55 8.19 -39.55
C ASN A 77 7.73 9.56 -40.24
N ALA A 78 8.47 9.64 -41.35
CA ALA A 78 8.64 10.88 -42.14
C ALA A 78 7.31 11.51 -42.58
N ARG A 79 6.25 10.69 -42.71
CA ARG A 79 4.87 11.13 -42.97
C ARG A 79 4.35 12.15 -41.95
N TYR A 80 4.81 12.11 -40.69
CA TYR A 80 4.34 13.00 -39.63
C TYR A 80 4.78 14.45 -39.80
N VAL A 81 5.85 14.70 -40.57
CA VAL A 81 6.26 16.06 -41.01
C VAL A 81 5.19 16.72 -41.89
N VAL A 82 4.26 15.95 -42.47
CA VAL A 82 3.08 16.46 -43.18
C VAL A 82 1.81 16.30 -42.32
N ILE A 83 1.60 15.15 -41.68
CA ILE A 83 0.36 14.87 -40.93
C ILE A 83 0.14 15.88 -39.80
N TYR A 84 1.14 16.17 -38.95
CA TYR A 84 0.93 17.06 -37.80
C TYR A 84 0.73 18.53 -38.19
N PRO A 85 1.57 19.16 -39.04
CA PRO A 85 1.38 20.57 -39.40
C PRO A 85 0.08 20.84 -40.19
N PHE A 86 -0.41 19.87 -40.96
CA PHE A 86 -1.66 19.98 -41.72
C PHE A 86 -2.88 19.40 -40.97
N ARG A 87 -2.72 18.94 -39.72
CA ARG A 87 -3.79 18.39 -38.86
C ARG A 87 -4.57 17.21 -39.50
N ILE A 88 -3.85 16.31 -40.16
CA ILE A 88 -4.42 15.14 -40.86
C ILE A 88 -4.38 13.90 -39.95
N TYR A 89 -4.94 14.03 -38.74
CA TYR A 89 -4.87 13.01 -37.69
C TYR A 89 -6.12 13.01 -36.80
N GLU A 90 -6.38 11.90 -36.12
CA GLU A 90 -7.51 11.70 -35.22
C GLU A 90 -7.21 12.18 -33.79
N ARG A 91 -8.27 12.43 -33.00
CA ARG A 91 -8.14 13.03 -31.65
C ARG A 91 -9.12 12.36 -30.69
N PRO A 92 -8.64 11.59 -29.68
CA PRO A 92 -7.23 11.34 -29.33
C PRO A 92 -6.44 10.57 -30.42
N LEU A 93 -5.11 10.55 -30.31
CA LEU A 93 -4.26 9.81 -31.25
C LEU A 93 -4.34 8.31 -30.95
N GLU A 94 -4.60 7.49 -31.95
CA GLU A 94 -4.42 6.05 -31.79
C GLU A 94 -2.93 5.72 -31.62
N THR A 95 -2.61 4.89 -30.62
CA THR A 95 -1.24 4.42 -30.34
C THR A 95 -1.19 2.89 -30.40
N PRO A 96 -1.20 2.28 -31.61
CA PRO A 96 -1.14 0.83 -31.77
C PRO A 96 0.11 0.24 -31.09
N ARG A 97 -0.07 -0.77 -30.23
CA ARG A 97 1.03 -1.52 -29.59
C ARG A 97 2.03 -2.03 -30.64
N SER A 98 1.51 -2.49 -31.77
CA SER A 98 2.25 -2.95 -32.97
C SER A 98 3.19 -1.92 -33.62
N THR A 99 3.14 -0.63 -33.23
CA THR A 99 4.03 0.42 -33.74
C THR A 99 5.20 0.76 -32.81
N LEU A 100 5.23 0.19 -31.62
CA LEU A 100 6.31 0.36 -30.64
C LEU A 100 7.48 -0.59 -30.96
N ARG A 101 8.67 -0.26 -30.45
CA ARG A 101 9.82 -1.19 -30.49
C ARG A 101 9.68 -2.21 -29.36
N PRO A 102 10.18 -3.46 -29.51
CA PRO A 102 10.21 -4.43 -28.43
C PRO A 102 10.84 -3.85 -27.16
N ALA A 103 10.26 -4.14 -25.99
CA ALA A 103 10.70 -3.51 -24.74
C ALA A 103 12.19 -3.75 -24.43
N GLU A 104 12.73 -4.95 -24.67
CA GLU A 104 14.16 -5.29 -24.51
C GLU A 104 15.11 -4.32 -25.24
N ASP A 105 14.69 -3.88 -26.42
CA ASP A 105 15.45 -3.06 -27.38
C ASP A 105 15.51 -1.57 -26.95
N VAL A 106 14.70 -1.19 -25.96
CA VAL A 106 14.50 0.20 -25.47
C VAL A 106 14.65 0.27 -23.95
N CYS A 107 13.80 -0.41 -23.20
CA CYS A 107 13.82 -0.49 -21.74
C CYS A 107 15.05 -1.27 -21.26
N GLY A 108 15.34 -2.42 -21.88
CA GLY A 108 16.45 -3.32 -21.54
C GLY A 108 17.85 -2.67 -21.61
N GLN A 109 17.98 -1.52 -22.28
CA GLN A 109 19.22 -0.74 -22.35
C GLN A 109 19.55 0.01 -21.04
N CYS A 110 18.57 0.16 -20.13
CA CYS A 110 18.72 0.88 -18.86
C CYS A 110 18.12 0.13 -17.66
N HIS A 111 17.07 -0.65 -17.87
CA HIS A 111 16.44 -1.55 -16.89
C HIS A 111 16.87 -2.98 -17.25
N MET A 112 17.78 -3.56 -16.47
CA MET A 112 18.38 -4.85 -16.81
C MET A 112 17.47 -6.01 -16.39
N ASP A 113 17.13 -6.88 -17.34
CA ASP A 113 16.40 -8.11 -17.09
C ASP A 113 17.21 -9.05 -16.16
N GLY A 114 16.50 -9.83 -15.33
CA GLY A 114 17.14 -10.74 -14.38
C GLY A 114 17.78 -10.10 -13.14
N PHE A 115 17.52 -8.81 -12.86
CA PHE A 115 17.86 -8.18 -11.58
C PHE A 115 16.69 -8.29 -10.57
N TYR A 116 17.02 -8.64 -9.33
CA TYR A 116 16.07 -8.58 -8.22
C TYR A 116 15.81 -7.13 -7.82
N TYR A 117 14.54 -6.70 -7.90
CA TYR A 117 14.09 -5.42 -7.39
C TYR A 117 13.48 -5.59 -6.00
N GLU A 118 14.11 -4.98 -5.01
CA GLU A 118 13.64 -5.00 -3.62
C GLU A 118 12.19 -4.52 -3.50
N PRO A 119 11.38 -5.12 -2.60
CA PRO A 119 10.04 -4.66 -2.34
C PRO A 119 10.02 -3.22 -1.80
N LYS A 120 9.09 -2.40 -2.29
CA LYS A 120 9.01 -0.97 -1.94
C LYS A 120 7.83 -0.70 -1.02
N LEU A 121 8.07 -0.02 0.10
CA LEU A 121 6.99 0.45 0.96
C LEU A 121 6.27 1.62 0.26
N VAL A 122 5.01 1.42 -0.06
CA VAL A 122 4.12 2.44 -0.63
C VAL A 122 3.19 2.91 0.48
N THR A 123 3.03 4.23 0.62
CA THR A 123 1.95 4.85 1.40
C THR A 123 1.20 5.78 0.45
N SER A 124 -0.11 5.58 0.33
CA SER A 124 -1.02 6.45 -0.41
C SER A 124 -1.94 7.14 0.58
N ASN A 125 -2.04 8.47 0.49
CA ASN A 125 -3.09 9.22 1.15
C ASN A 125 -4.26 9.38 0.18
N GLN A 126 -5.48 9.37 0.72
CA GLN A 126 -6.72 9.58 0.00
C GLN A 126 -7.59 10.49 0.87
N TYR A 127 -8.06 11.59 0.30
CA TYR A 127 -8.91 12.55 1.00
C TYR A 127 -10.37 12.34 0.60
N GLY A 128 -11.27 12.29 1.60
CA GLY A 128 -12.71 12.19 1.41
C GLY A 128 -13.34 13.46 0.83
N THR A 129 -14.54 13.36 0.26
CA THR A 129 -15.31 14.49 -0.28
C THR A 129 -16.21 15.19 0.75
N ASP A 130 -16.05 14.85 2.02
CA ASP A 130 -16.74 15.43 3.17
C ASP A 130 -16.20 16.82 3.56
N ALA A 131 -16.76 17.41 4.61
CA ALA A 131 -16.41 18.75 5.06
C ALA A 131 -14.94 18.86 5.51
N ASP A 132 -14.43 17.84 6.19
CA ASP A 132 -13.09 17.83 6.79
C ASP A 132 -12.04 17.25 5.83
N ASN A 133 -12.47 16.85 4.62
CA ASN A 133 -11.74 16.05 3.64
C ASN A 133 -11.07 14.83 4.29
N THR A 134 -11.85 13.99 4.98
CA THR A 134 -11.35 12.93 5.88
C THR A 134 -10.23 12.11 5.25
N LEU A 135 -9.06 12.10 5.91
CA LEU A 135 -7.88 11.39 5.43
C LEU A 135 -7.99 9.89 5.71
N THR A 136 -7.88 9.10 4.66
CA THR A 136 -7.59 7.66 4.69
C THR A 136 -6.18 7.42 4.16
N GLN A 137 -5.35 6.73 4.94
CA GLN A 137 -4.01 6.31 4.56
C GLN A 137 -4.00 4.81 4.29
N VAL A 138 -3.43 4.41 3.16
CA VAL A 138 -3.25 3.01 2.75
C VAL A 138 -1.76 2.72 2.59
N ARG A 139 -1.22 1.74 3.31
CA ARG A 139 0.20 1.37 3.26
C ARG A 139 0.39 -0.11 3.00
N PHE A 140 1.28 -0.44 2.06
CA PHE A 140 1.62 -1.82 1.68
C PHE A 140 3.04 -1.91 1.16
N LEU A 141 3.60 -3.12 1.13
CA LEU A 141 4.88 -3.43 0.53
C LEU A 141 4.64 -3.96 -0.89
N MET A 142 4.93 -3.17 -1.92
CA MET A 142 4.86 -3.57 -3.32
C MET A 142 6.01 -4.54 -3.64
N LYS A 143 5.70 -5.77 -4.05
CA LYS A 143 6.67 -6.80 -4.42
C LYS A 143 7.03 -6.63 -5.89
N THR A 144 8.01 -5.76 -6.14
CA THR A 144 8.52 -5.50 -7.50
C THR A 144 9.02 -6.80 -8.15
N GLY A 145 9.90 -7.55 -7.45
CA GLY A 145 10.35 -8.88 -7.88
C GLY A 145 11.31 -8.88 -9.08
N GLY A 146 11.59 -10.08 -9.60
CA GLY A 146 12.61 -10.38 -10.62
C GLY A 146 13.85 -11.06 -10.03
N GLY A 147 14.77 -11.54 -10.85
CA GLY A 147 16.02 -12.18 -10.42
C GLY A 147 15.99 -13.71 -10.46
N ALA A 148 17.09 -14.31 -10.93
CA ALA A 148 17.16 -15.70 -11.34
C ALA A 148 16.69 -16.73 -10.29
N VAL A 149 15.96 -17.73 -10.80
CA VAL A 149 15.38 -18.94 -10.15
C VAL A 149 16.28 -19.62 -9.10
N ASP A 150 17.60 -19.52 -9.26
CA ASP A 150 18.63 -20.17 -8.43
C ASP A 150 18.59 -19.77 -6.92
N THR A 151 17.87 -18.71 -6.54
CA THR A 151 17.78 -18.23 -5.15
C THR A 151 16.35 -18.34 -4.59
N PRO A 152 16.09 -19.14 -3.53
CA PRO A 152 14.77 -19.24 -2.93
C PRO A 152 14.20 -17.88 -2.49
N GLY A 153 13.00 -17.54 -2.98
CA GLY A 153 12.33 -16.26 -2.73
C GLY A 153 12.59 -15.16 -3.78
N VAL A 154 13.52 -15.39 -4.70
CA VAL A 154 13.81 -14.50 -5.85
C VAL A 154 12.96 -14.97 -7.04
N GLY A 155 12.46 -14.04 -7.86
CA GLY A 155 11.43 -14.30 -8.89
C GLY A 155 9.97 -14.10 -8.42
N ILE A 156 9.71 -13.91 -7.12
CA ILE A 156 8.36 -13.61 -6.60
C ILE A 156 8.05 -12.10 -6.74
N GLY A 157 6.87 -11.76 -7.28
CA GLY A 157 6.41 -10.37 -7.42
C GLY A 157 5.86 -10.07 -8.82
N ALA A 158 5.62 -8.79 -9.11
CA ALA A 158 5.05 -8.34 -10.39
C ALA A 158 5.91 -8.69 -11.62
N HIS A 159 7.25 -8.66 -11.48
CA HIS A 159 8.20 -8.99 -12.55
C HIS A 159 8.46 -10.49 -12.76
N TRP A 160 7.69 -11.40 -12.16
CA TRP A 160 7.82 -12.85 -12.40
C TRP A 160 7.85 -13.22 -13.91
N HIS A 161 7.10 -12.47 -14.71
CA HIS A 161 7.00 -12.58 -16.17
C HIS A 161 8.29 -12.28 -16.94
N VAL A 162 9.24 -11.54 -16.36
CA VAL A 162 10.53 -11.21 -17.02
C VAL A 162 11.41 -12.44 -17.19
N GLU A 163 11.18 -13.49 -16.38
CA GLU A 163 11.96 -14.74 -16.41
C GLU A 163 11.17 -15.94 -16.92
N ASN A 164 9.84 -15.85 -16.92
CA ASN A 164 8.92 -16.91 -17.27
C ASN A 164 8.13 -16.51 -18.53
N PRO A 165 8.47 -17.04 -19.72
CA PRO A 165 7.83 -16.64 -20.96
C PRO A 165 6.32 -16.85 -20.94
N VAL A 166 5.59 -15.75 -21.12
CA VAL A 166 4.13 -15.74 -21.27
C VAL A 166 3.77 -15.27 -22.67
N THR A 167 2.94 -16.06 -23.35
CA THR A 167 2.28 -15.69 -24.60
C THR A 167 0.79 -15.52 -24.35
N TYR A 168 0.13 -14.58 -25.00
CA TYR A 168 -1.32 -14.39 -24.88
C TYR A 168 -2.00 -14.13 -26.23
N ILE A 169 -3.34 -14.19 -26.22
CA ILE A 169 -4.21 -13.74 -27.31
C ILE A 169 -5.26 -12.80 -26.71
N ALA A 170 -5.34 -11.57 -27.23
CA ALA A 170 -6.37 -10.60 -26.88
C ALA A 170 -7.52 -10.59 -27.90
N ALA A 171 -8.69 -10.11 -27.48
CA ALA A 171 -9.83 -9.82 -28.36
C ALA A 171 -9.75 -8.42 -29.00
N ASP A 172 -8.97 -7.51 -28.41
CA ASP A 172 -8.85 -6.10 -28.78
C ASP A 172 -7.39 -5.66 -29.01
N GLU A 173 -7.20 -4.55 -29.74
CA GLU A 173 -5.87 -3.99 -30.07
C GLU A 173 -5.15 -3.34 -28.86
N GLY A 174 -5.89 -2.99 -27.80
CA GLY A 174 -5.33 -2.47 -26.55
C GLY A 174 -4.93 -3.56 -25.55
N ALA A 175 -5.10 -4.83 -25.91
CA ALA A 175 -4.89 -6.01 -25.08
C ALA A 175 -5.60 -5.93 -23.71
N GLN A 176 -6.80 -5.34 -23.66
CA GLN A 176 -7.58 -5.21 -22.43
C GLN A 176 -8.45 -6.44 -22.14
N GLU A 177 -8.87 -7.18 -23.18
CA GLU A 177 -9.68 -8.39 -23.09
C GLU A 177 -8.87 -9.62 -23.49
N ILE A 178 -8.15 -10.22 -22.55
CA ILE A 178 -7.37 -11.45 -22.80
C ILE A 178 -8.31 -12.66 -22.86
N GLN A 179 -8.05 -13.57 -23.81
CA GLN A 179 -8.91 -14.73 -24.10
C GLN A 179 -8.20 -16.07 -23.85
N TRP A 180 -6.87 -16.07 -23.98
CA TRP A 180 -6.01 -17.23 -23.78
C TRP A 180 -4.62 -16.77 -23.35
N VAL A 181 -4.02 -17.53 -22.43
CA VAL A 181 -2.68 -17.30 -21.89
C VAL A 181 -1.92 -18.62 -21.88
N LYS A 182 -0.65 -18.60 -22.29
CA LYS A 182 0.26 -19.74 -22.23
C LYS A 182 1.52 -19.32 -21.48
N ALA A 183 1.71 -19.88 -20.29
CA ALA A 183 2.89 -19.66 -19.47
C ALA A 183 3.86 -20.84 -19.58
N THR A 184 5.16 -20.56 -19.64
CA THR A 184 6.22 -21.58 -19.58
C THR A 184 7.07 -21.36 -18.34
N VAL A 185 7.12 -22.35 -17.45
CA VAL A 185 7.75 -22.28 -16.12
C VAL A 185 8.58 -23.55 -15.93
N ASP A 186 9.89 -23.42 -15.70
CA ASP A 186 10.84 -24.56 -15.59
C ASP A 186 10.78 -25.59 -16.75
N GLY A 187 10.26 -25.17 -17.91
CA GLY A 187 10.04 -26.01 -19.09
C GLY A 187 8.69 -26.75 -19.12
N GLU A 188 7.88 -26.64 -18.06
CA GLU A 188 6.46 -27.01 -18.09
C GLU A 188 5.64 -25.90 -18.78
N VAL A 189 4.65 -26.28 -19.58
CA VAL A 189 3.77 -25.35 -20.30
C VAL A 189 2.35 -25.53 -19.79
N LYS A 190 1.74 -24.43 -19.32
CA LYS A 190 0.32 -24.38 -18.95
C LYS A 190 -0.43 -23.40 -19.86
N GLU A 191 -1.60 -23.83 -20.34
CA GLU A 191 -2.52 -23.00 -21.12
C GLU A 191 -3.79 -22.72 -20.31
N TYR A 192 -4.19 -21.46 -20.26
CA TYR A 192 -5.36 -20.95 -19.54
C TYR A 192 -6.32 -20.28 -20.52
N PHE A 193 -7.61 -20.45 -20.26
CA PHE A 193 -8.70 -20.05 -21.16
C PHE A 193 -9.73 -19.23 -20.39
N ALA A 194 -10.09 -18.05 -20.93
CA ALA A 194 -11.15 -17.22 -20.39
C ALA A 194 -12.55 -17.84 -20.65
N GLY A 195 -13.46 -17.71 -19.69
CA GLY A 195 -14.85 -18.13 -19.82
C GLY A 195 -15.08 -19.64 -19.92
N GLU A 196 -16.31 -20.05 -20.26
CA GLU A 196 -16.74 -21.45 -20.26
C GLU A 196 -16.24 -22.28 -21.45
N THR A 197 -16.15 -21.68 -22.65
CA THR A 197 -15.82 -22.43 -23.88
C THR A 197 -14.41 -22.21 -24.40
N GLY A 198 -13.73 -21.13 -23.95
CA GLY A 198 -12.39 -20.73 -24.40
C GLY A 198 -12.26 -20.53 -25.92
N LEU A 199 -11.03 -20.31 -26.37
CA LEU A 199 -10.66 -20.41 -27.78
C LEU A 199 -10.37 -21.87 -28.16
N THR A 200 -10.88 -22.33 -29.31
CA THR A 200 -10.50 -23.66 -29.82
C THR A 200 -9.05 -23.67 -30.32
N ALA A 201 -8.40 -24.84 -30.31
CA ALA A 201 -7.04 -25.00 -30.84
C ALA A 201 -6.86 -24.51 -32.30
N ALA A 202 -7.93 -24.56 -33.10
CA ALA A 202 -7.93 -24.03 -34.47
C ALA A 202 -7.97 -22.48 -34.52
N GLN A 203 -8.60 -21.84 -33.54
CA GLN A 203 -8.56 -20.38 -33.37
C GLN A 203 -7.18 -19.95 -32.84
N ILE A 204 -6.65 -20.62 -31.81
CA ILE A 204 -5.32 -20.32 -31.24
C ILE A 204 -4.20 -20.46 -32.27
N SER A 205 -4.29 -21.47 -33.15
CA SER A 205 -3.33 -21.68 -34.24
C SER A 205 -3.45 -20.67 -35.41
N ALA A 206 -4.54 -19.88 -35.45
CA ALA A 206 -4.83 -18.92 -36.51
C ALA A 206 -4.80 -17.45 -36.03
N ALA A 207 -4.83 -17.23 -34.72
CA ALA A 207 -4.70 -15.93 -34.08
C ALA A 207 -3.25 -15.43 -34.14
N GLU A 208 -3.09 -14.11 -34.08
CA GLU A 208 -1.82 -13.49 -33.70
C GLU A 208 -1.60 -13.77 -32.21
N GLN A 209 -0.39 -14.17 -31.85
CA GLN A 209 0.01 -14.51 -30.49
C GLN A 209 1.07 -13.52 -30.05
N ASP A 210 0.75 -12.78 -28.99
CA ASP A 210 1.63 -11.76 -28.43
C ASP A 210 2.49 -12.35 -27.32
N GLU A 211 3.78 -12.02 -27.32
CA GLU A 211 4.64 -12.25 -26.16
C GLU A 211 4.41 -11.09 -25.17
N LEU A 212 4.33 -11.41 -23.88
CA LEU A 212 4.13 -10.42 -22.83
C LEU A 212 5.46 -9.72 -22.54
N ASP A 213 5.51 -8.40 -22.75
CA ASP A 213 6.70 -7.58 -22.54
C ASP A 213 6.49 -6.51 -21.46
N CYS A 214 7.53 -5.72 -21.15
CA CYS A 214 7.43 -4.69 -20.12
C CYS A 214 6.29 -3.71 -20.39
N MET A 215 6.03 -3.34 -21.64
CA MET A 215 5.03 -2.35 -22.02
C MET A 215 3.60 -2.86 -21.85
N ASP A 216 3.36 -4.17 -21.79
CA ASP A 216 2.03 -4.70 -21.45
C ASP A 216 1.56 -4.28 -20.06
N CYS A 217 2.48 -4.03 -19.13
CA CYS A 217 2.21 -3.50 -17.79
C CYS A 217 2.59 -2.01 -17.66
N HIS A 218 3.71 -1.60 -18.27
CA HIS A 218 4.30 -0.26 -18.14
C HIS A 218 3.87 0.73 -19.24
N ASN A 219 2.72 0.50 -19.88
CA ASN A 219 2.24 1.19 -21.09
C ASN A 219 2.13 2.72 -21.01
N ARG A 220 2.06 3.31 -19.81
CA ARG A 220 1.98 4.78 -19.59
C ARG A 220 3.21 5.40 -18.91
N SER A 221 4.28 4.65 -18.69
CA SER A 221 5.35 5.02 -17.72
C SER A 221 5.96 6.42 -17.86
N GLN A 222 6.15 6.95 -19.08
CA GLN A 222 6.86 8.22 -19.32
C GLN A 222 5.98 9.37 -19.80
N HIS A 223 4.66 9.20 -19.78
CA HIS A 223 3.69 10.25 -20.14
C HIS A 223 2.32 9.90 -19.52
N ARG A 224 2.36 9.48 -18.24
CA ARG A 224 1.18 9.15 -17.45
C ARG A 224 0.39 10.40 -17.12
N ILE A 225 -0.92 10.37 -17.38
CA ILE A 225 -1.87 11.33 -16.82
C ILE A 225 -2.52 10.62 -15.63
N PRO A 226 -2.27 11.05 -14.38
CA PRO A 226 -2.86 10.41 -13.20
C PRO A 226 -4.38 10.56 -13.18
N PRO A 227 -5.13 9.57 -12.64
CA PRO A 227 -6.54 9.71 -12.30
C PRO A 227 -6.82 11.00 -11.50
N THR A 228 -7.94 11.66 -11.78
CA THR A 228 -8.27 12.97 -11.18
C THR A 228 -8.22 12.93 -9.65
N ALA A 229 -8.78 11.89 -9.03
CA ALA A 229 -8.73 11.70 -7.59
C ALA A 229 -7.28 11.69 -7.05
N GLU A 230 -6.42 10.83 -7.60
CA GLU A 230 -5.00 10.70 -7.24
C GLU A 230 -4.23 12.02 -7.45
N ALA A 231 -4.50 12.73 -8.54
CA ALA A 231 -3.87 14.01 -8.85
C ALA A 231 -4.20 15.08 -7.80
N ILE A 232 -5.46 15.11 -7.34
CA ILE A 232 -5.92 16.01 -6.27
C ILE A 232 -5.33 15.60 -4.92
N ASP A 233 -5.35 14.31 -4.58
CA ASP A 233 -4.79 13.81 -3.31
C ASP A 233 -3.32 14.18 -3.16
N LYS A 234 -2.53 13.98 -4.22
CA LYS A 234 -1.11 14.37 -4.25
C LYS A 234 -0.89 15.89 -4.18
N ALA A 235 -1.81 16.69 -4.72
CA ALA A 235 -1.76 18.15 -4.60
C ALA A 235 -2.14 18.63 -3.18
N MET A 236 -3.03 17.91 -2.50
CA MET A 236 -3.38 18.14 -1.09
C MET A 236 -2.21 17.74 -0.16
N ASP A 237 -1.62 16.56 -0.37
CA ASP A 237 -0.42 16.07 0.34
C ASP A 237 0.76 17.05 0.28
N SER A 238 0.99 17.63 -0.91
CA SER A 238 2.10 18.56 -1.15
C SER A 238 1.80 20.01 -0.73
N GLY A 239 0.59 20.30 -0.24
CA GLY A 239 0.16 21.65 0.12
C GLY A 239 -0.04 22.59 -1.08
N LEU A 240 -0.03 22.09 -2.32
CA LEU A 240 -0.39 22.84 -3.52
C LEU A 240 -1.88 23.23 -3.50
N ILE A 241 -2.71 22.38 -2.88
CA ILE A 241 -4.09 22.65 -2.49
C ILE A 241 -4.16 22.53 -0.97
N PRO A 242 -4.66 23.53 -0.22
CA PRO A 242 -4.73 23.43 1.25
C PRO A 242 -5.69 22.32 1.68
N ALA A 243 -5.16 21.21 2.20
CA ALA A 243 -5.93 20.01 2.52
C ALA A 243 -6.98 20.23 3.63
N ASP A 244 -6.77 21.25 4.47
CA ASP A 244 -7.66 21.65 5.57
C ASP A 244 -8.72 22.69 5.16
N LEU A 245 -8.79 23.07 3.87
CA LEU A 245 -9.85 23.92 3.34
C LEU A 245 -11.14 23.09 3.20
N PRO A 246 -12.24 23.44 3.91
CA PRO A 246 -13.42 22.59 3.95
C PRO A 246 -14.04 22.34 2.57
N TYR A 247 -14.39 21.08 2.29
CA TYR A 247 -14.93 20.59 1.01
C TYR A 247 -14.01 20.76 -0.22
N VAL A 248 -12.72 21.07 -0.06
CA VAL A 248 -11.83 21.31 -1.21
C VAL A 248 -11.71 20.09 -2.13
N LYS A 249 -11.72 18.86 -1.59
CA LYS A 249 -11.69 17.65 -2.40
C LYS A 249 -12.94 17.50 -3.27
N SER A 250 -14.13 17.77 -2.74
CA SER A 250 -15.38 17.62 -3.52
C SER A 250 -15.47 18.65 -4.64
N VAL A 251 -15.14 19.91 -4.35
CA VAL A 251 -15.09 20.99 -5.35
C VAL A 251 -14.01 20.71 -6.41
N ALA A 252 -12.85 20.20 -5.99
CA ALA A 252 -11.79 19.80 -6.91
C ALA A 252 -12.22 18.69 -7.86
N MET A 253 -12.87 17.63 -7.35
CA MET A 253 -13.41 16.53 -8.16
C MET A 253 -14.48 17.04 -9.15
N GLU A 254 -15.41 17.90 -8.71
CA GLU A 254 -16.46 18.47 -9.57
C GLU A 254 -15.87 19.20 -10.79
N VAL A 255 -14.89 20.09 -10.57
CA VAL A 255 -14.32 20.88 -11.65
C VAL A 255 -13.28 20.13 -12.49
N LEU A 256 -12.56 19.15 -11.94
CA LEU A 256 -11.53 18.39 -12.65
C LEU A 256 -12.01 17.06 -13.26
N GLU A 257 -13.21 16.55 -12.98
CA GLU A 257 -13.81 15.48 -13.80
C GLU A 257 -14.63 16.05 -14.98
N THR A 258 -14.80 17.37 -15.04
CA THR A 258 -15.54 18.03 -16.12
C THR A 258 -14.68 18.12 -17.39
N ARG A 259 -15.17 17.56 -18.50
CA ARG A 259 -14.53 17.70 -19.82
C ARG A 259 -14.95 19.00 -20.52
N TYR A 260 -14.06 19.98 -20.48
CA TYR A 260 -14.21 21.26 -21.20
C TYR A 260 -13.86 21.12 -22.70
N GLU A 261 -14.46 21.94 -23.56
CA GLU A 261 -14.14 22.02 -24.99
C GLU A 261 -12.82 22.75 -25.25
N THR A 262 -12.44 23.67 -24.36
CA THR A 262 -11.20 24.46 -24.50
C THR A 262 -10.44 24.62 -23.18
N ARG A 263 -9.13 24.87 -23.29
CA ARG A 263 -8.27 25.21 -22.12
C ARG A 263 -8.68 26.54 -21.48
N GLU A 264 -9.22 27.48 -22.25
CA GLU A 264 -9.72 28.76 -21.73
C GLU A 264 -10.98 28.56 -20.86
N GLU A 265 -11.94 27.76 -21.33
CA GLU A 265 -13.16 27.43 -20.59
C GLU A 265 -12.86 26.74 -19.26
N GLY A 266 -11.98 25.72 -19.25
CA GLY A 266 -11.60 25.05 -18.00
C GLY A 266 -10.80 25.95 -17.07
N ASN A 267 -9.91 26.82 -17.58
CA ASN A 267 -9.24 27.83 -16.75
C ASN A 267 -10.26 28.79 -16.09
N GLN A 268 -11.32 29.18 -16.82
CA GLN A 268 -12.41 30.00 -16.26
C GLN A 268 -13.21 29.24 -15.20
N ALA A 269 -13.44 27.92 -15.38
CA ALA A 269 -14.07 27.09 -14.37
C ALA A 269 -13.22 26.93 -13.10
N MET A 270 -11.89 26.74 -13.22
CA MET A 270 -10.98 26.76 -12.07
C MET A 270 -11.02 28.10 -11.32
N ALA A 271 -11.07 29.22 -12.05
CA ALA A 271 -11.19 30.55 -11.45
C ALA A 271 -12.54 30.76 -10.73
N ALA A 272 -13.64 30.23 -11.28
CA ALA A 272 -14.98 30.31 -10.71
C ALA A 272 -15.14 29.56 -9.38
N VAL A 273 -14.19 28.70 -8.99
CA VAL A 273 -14.15 28.08 -7.65
C VAL A 273 -14.14 29.16 -6.55
N ALA A 274 -13.49 30.30 -6.74
CA ALA A 274 -13.54 31.39 -5.75
C ALA A 274 -14.97 31.93 -5.53
N ASP A 275 -15.71 32.14 -6.62
CA ASP A 275 -17.11 32.59 -6.57
C ASP A 275 -18.02 31.51 -5.93
N ARG A 276 -17.73 30.23 -6.18
CA ARG A 276 -18.41 29.07 -5.57
C ARG A 276 -18.24 29.08 -4.04
N TYR A 277 -17.01 29.23 -3.54
CA TYR A 277 -16.76 29.37 -2.10
C TYR A 277 -17.45 30.60 -1.51
N GLN A 278 -17.43 31.75 -2.21
CA GLN A 278 -18.11 32.97 -1.76
C GLN A 278 -19.65 32.82 -1.69
N SER A 279 -20.23 31.99 -2.56
CA SER A 279 -21.66 31.70 -2.63
C SER A 279 -22.11 30.69 -1.56
N ASP A 280 -21.47 29.52 -1.53
CA ASP A 280 -21.96 28.35 -0.81
C ASP A 280 -21.31 28.18 0.57
N TYR A 281 -20.10 28.70 0.76
CA TYR A 281 -19.35 28.63 2.01
C TYR A 281 -18.87 30.04 2.45
N PRO A 282 -19.77 31.04 2.57
CA PRO A 282 -19.38 32.45 2.74
C PRO A 282 -18.54 32.71 4.00
N ASP A 283 -18.78 31.98 5.09
CA ASP A 283 -18.01 32.08 6.33
C ASP A 283 -16.58 31.51 6.16
N VAL A 284 -16.44 30.39 5.44
CA VAL A 284 -15.14 29.81 5.07
C VAL A 284 -14.39 30.77 4.16
N TYR A 285 -15.04 31.30 3.12
CA TYR A 285 -14.43 32.26 2.20
C TYR A 285 -13.96 33.54 2.89
N ALA A 286 -14.74 34.07 3.84
CA ALA A 286 -14.38 35.25 4.62
C ALA A 286 -13.22 35.01 5.60
N ALA A 287 -13.09 33.80 6.15
CA ALA A 287 -12.04 33.43 7.10
C ALA A 287 -10.75 32.93 6.44
N ARG A 288 -10.85 32.24 5.30
CA ARG A 288 -9.77 31.48 4.62
C ARG A 288 -9.56 31.96 3.18
N THR A 289 -9.77 33.26 2.88
CA THR A 289 -9.76 33.79 1.50
C THR A 289 -8.46 33.50 0.74
N ASP A 290 -7.32 33.50 1.42
CA ASP A 290 -6.02 33.24 0.77
C ASP A 290 -5.81 31.75 0.47
N ASP A 291 -6.38 30.85 1.28
CA ASP A 291 -6.37 29.40 1.01
C ASP A 291 -7.29 29.04 -0.16
N VAL A 292 -8.44 29.73 -0.31
CA VAL A 292 -9.29 29.60 -1.51
C VAL A 292 -8.54 30.05 -2.76
N LYS A 293 -7.74 31.13 -2.70
CA LYS A 293 -6.87 31.54 -3.83
C LYS A 293 -5.78 30.51 -4.12
N ALA A 294 -5.19 29.92 -3.07
CA ALA A 294 -4.19 28.86 -3.22
C ALA A 294 -4.81 27.62 -3.89
N ALA A 295 -6.00 27.18 -3.45
CA ALA A 295 -6.75 26.10 -4.07
C ALA A 295 -7.06 26.38 -5.55
N VAL A 296 -7.55 27.58 -5.90
CA VAL A 296 -7.76 28.00 -7.31
C VAL A 296 -6.48 27.90 -8.15
N ALA A 297 -5.34 28.35 -7.60
CA ALA A 297 -4.04 28.26 -8.29
C ALA A 297 -3.54 26.82 -8.45
N GLY A 298 -3.71 25.99 -7.42
CA GLY A 298 -3.38 24.56 -7.43
C GLY A 298 -4.24 23.79 -8.45
N LEU A 299 -5.56 24.00 -8.44
CA LEU A 299 -6.49 23.42 -9.42
C LEU A 299 -6.18 23.87 -10.85
N THR A 300 -5.86 25.15 -11.05
CA THR A 300 -5.43 25.66 -12.37
C THR A 300 -4.13 24.99 -12.84
N THR A 301 -3.20 24.72 -11.91
CA THR A 301 -1.95 24.01 -12.20
C THR A 301 -2.21 22.56 -12.58
N LEU A 302 -3.01 21.83 -11.79
CA LEU A 302 -3.42 20.45 -12.09
C LEU A 302 -4.14 20.36 -13.44
N PHE A 303 -5.09 21.25 -13.71
CA PHE A 303 -5.83 21.29 -14.97
C PHE A 303 -4.89 21.46 -16.18
N GLN A 304 -3.87 22.31 -16.09
CA GLN A 304 -2.86 22.47 -17.13
C GLN A 304 -1.97 21.23 -17.30
N GLN A 305 -1.82 20.41 -16.26
CA GLN A 305 -0.99 19.20 -16.25
C GLN A 305 -1.74 17.93 -16.68
N THR A 306 -3.05 17.85 -16.49
CA THR A 306 -3.83 16.62 -16.71
C THR A 306 -4.88 16.71 -17.82
N HIS A 307 -5.30 17.91 -18.22
CA HIS A 307 -6.42 18.09 -19.16
C HIS A 307 -5.97 18.71 -20.48
N PHE A 308 -6.19 17.98 -21.58
CA PHE A 308 -5.81 18.41 -22.93
C PHE A 308 -7.00 18.44 -23.90
N PRO A 309 -7.98 19.37 -23.74
CA PRO A 309 -9.18 19.46 -24.56
C PRO A 309 -8.94 19.41 -26.08
N TYR A 310 -7.89 20.07 -26.57
CA TYR A 310 -7.58 20.07 -28.01
C TYR A 310 -7.29 18.66 -28.54
N MET A 311 -6.56 17.84 -27.78
CA MET A 311 -6.26 16.44 -28.13
C MET A 311 -7.30 15.45 -27.62
N ARG A 312 -8.24 15.89 -26.77
CA ARG A 312 -9.22 15.05 -26.06
C ARG A 312 -8.55 13.95 -25.25
N GLN A 313 -7.41 14.26 -24.64
CA GLN A 313 -6.71 13.39 -23.72
C GLN A 313 -6.92 13.84 -22.27
N TYR A 314 -7.23 12.86 -21.44
CA TYR A 314 -7.54 12.91 -20.02
C TYR A 314 -7.01 11.62 -19.36
N TRP A 315 -7.15 11.47 -18.06
CA TRP A 315 -6.64 10.31 -17.31
C TRP A 315 -7.19 8.96 -17.80
N ASP A 316 -8.45 8.92 -18.25
CA ASP A 316 -9.17 7.72 -18.67
C ASP A 316 -9.13 7.46 -20.19
N THR A 317 -8.37 8.25 -20.95
CA THR A 317 -8.34 8.16 -22.42
C THR A 317 -7.57 6.94 -22.93
N TYR A 318 -6.60 6.46 -22.16
CA TYR A 318 -5.90 5.21 -22.39
C TYR A 318 -5.75 4.50 -21.03
N PRO A 319 -5.92 3.17 -20.96
CA PRO A 319 -5.71 2.44 -19.72
C PRO A 319 -4.25 2.55 -19.27
N ASP A 320 -4.04 2.60 -17.96
CA ASP A 320 -2.74 2.43 -17.31
C ASP A 320 -2.70 1.05 -16.67
N ASN A 321 -1.79 0.18 -17.13
CA ASN A 321 -1.79 -1.24 -16.76
C ASN A 321 -0.95 -1.56 -15.51
N VAL A 322 -0.33 -0.55 -14.87
CA VAL A 322 0.63 -0.75 -13.76
C VAL A 322 -0.01 -1.13 -12.42
N GLY A 323 -1.34 -1.05 -12.32
CA GLY A 323 -2.10 -1.35 -11.10
C GLY A 323 -3.56 -1.65 -11.40
N HIS A 324 -4.36 -1.87 -10.36
CA HIS A 324 -5.72 -2.43 -10.48
C HIS A 324 -6.83 -1.60 -9.82
N THR A 325 -6.54 -0.35 -9.44
CA THR A 325 -7.48 0.53 -8.72
C THR A 325 -8.51 1.18 -9.64
N TYR A 326 -8.09 1.61 -10.84
CA TYR A 326 -8.91 2.37 -11.80
C TYR A 326 -9.07 1.65 -13.14
N THR A 327 -8.29 0.60 -13.36
CA THR A 327 -8.09 -0.15 -14.61
C THR A 327 -7.85 -1.62 -14.25
N PRO A 328 -8.01 -2.59 -15.16
CA PRO A 328 -7.83 -4.00 -14.82
C PRO A 328 -6.36 -4.39 -14.59
N GLY A 329 -5.39 -3.77 -15.29
CA GLY A 329 -3.96 -4.01 -15.07
C GLY A 329 -3.58 -5.49 -15.19
N CYS A 330 -3.08 -6.09 -14.11
CA CYS A 330 -2.76 -7.52 -14.04
C CYS A 330 -4.01 -8.43 -14.09
N MET A 331 -5.16 -7.96 -13.58
CA MET A 331 -6.41 -8.73 -13.51
C MET A 331 -7.02 -9.01 -14.88
N ARG A 332 -6.47 -8.46 -15.97
CA ARG A 332 -6.77 -8.91 -17.34
C ARG A 332 -6.48 -10.41 -17.57
N CYS A 333 -5.56 -10.97 -16.80
CA CYS A 333 -5.26 -12.41 -16.76
C CYS A 333 -5.49 -13.02 -15.36
N HIS A 334 -5.24 -12.23 -14.29
CA HIS A 334 -5.36 -12.66 -12.90
C HIS A 334 -6.78 -12.38 -12.34
N ASP A 335 -7.82 -12.76 -13.09
CA ASP A 335 -9.23 -12.55 -12.74
C ASP A 335 -9.83 -13.67 -11.87
N GLY A 336 -9.19 -14.84 -11.85
CA GLY A 336 -9.69 -16.07 -11.23
C GLY A 336 -10.57 -16.96 -12.12
N ASP A 337 -10.90 -16.54 -13.35
CA ASP A 337 -11.70 -17.32 -14.33
C ASP A 337 -10.89 -17.80 -15.54
N HIS A 338 -9.73 -17.21 -15.81
CA HIS A 338 -8.70 -17.78 -16.67
C HIS A 338 -8.20 -19.11 -16.07
N MET A 339 -8.62 -20.24 -16.63
CA MET A 339 -8.31 -21.58 -16.08
C MET A 339 -7.77 -22.55 -17.13
N THR A 340 -6.97 -23.51 -16.67
CA THR A 340 -6.63 -24.71 -17.44
C THR A 340 -7.87 -25.59 -17.67
N ALA A 341 -7.76 -26.57 -18.57
CA ALA A 341 -8.83 -27.54 -18.84
C ALA A 341 -9.22 -28.40 -17.61
N ASP A 342 -8.32 -28.53 -16.63
CA ASP A 342 -8.53 -29.29 -15.40
C ASP A 342 -9.04 -28.41 -14.23
N GLY A 343 -9.30 -27.12 -14.47
CA GLY A 343 -9.88 -26.18 -13.48
C GLY A 343 -8.86 -25.44 -12.60
N GLU A 344 -7.57 -25.48 -12.93
CA GLU A 344 -6.56 -24.67 -12.24
C GLU A 344 -6.58 -23.23 -12.77
N ALA A 345 -6.87 -22.26 -11.91
CA ALA A 345 -6.92 -20.84 -12.30
C ALA A 345 -5.52 -20.17 -12.35
N ILE A 346 -5.42 -19.08 -13.11
CA ILE A 346 -4.36 -18.09 -12.88
C ILE A 346 -4.63 -17.45 -11.51
N ARG A 347 -3.66 -17.62 -10.61
CA ARG A 347 -3.69 -17.16 -9.22
C ARG A 347 -3.94 -15.66 -9.08
N ALA A 348 -4.91 -15.26 -8.27
CA ALA A 348 -5.40 -13.88 -8.12
C ALA A 348 -5.15 -13.28 -6.72
N GLU A 349 -4.32 -13.92 -5.89
CA GLU A 349 -4.05 -13.49 -4.52
C GLU A 349 -3.30 -12.16 -4.47
N CYS A 350 -3.84 -11.21 -3.71
CA CYS A 350 -3.23 -9.88 -3.50
C CYS A 350 -1.76 -9.99 -3.04
N ASN A 351 -1.46 -10.97 -2.17
CA ASN A 351 -0.12 -11.20 -1.63
C ASN A 351 0.91 -11.76 -2.62
N LEU A 352 0.56 -11.99 -3.89
CA LEU A 352 1.53 -12.25 -4.96
C LEU A 352 2.24 -10.97 -5.39
N CYS A 353 1.50 -9.86 -5.49
CA CYS A 353 2.00 -8.59 -6.01
C CYS A 353 2.35 -7.58 -4.90
N HIS A 354 1.65 -7.57 -3.78
CA HIS A 354 1.93 -6.66 -2.66
C HIS A 354 1.49 -7.26 -1.32
N SER A 355 2.09 -6.88 -0.19
CA SER A 355 1.55 -7.26 1.13
C SER A 355 0.07 -6.83 1.27
N ILE A 356 -0.72 -7.49 2.11
CA ILE A 356 -2.09 -7.03 2.40
C ILE A 356 -2.04 -5.59 2.94
N PRO A 357 -2.78 -4.63 2.34
CA PRO A 357 -2.69 -3.24 2.75
C PRO A 357 -3.15 -3.02 4.19
N GLN A 358 -2.46 -2.15 4.90
CA GLN A 358 -2.91 -1.58 6.16
C GLN A 358 -3.67 -0.28 5.84
N VAL A 359 -4.81 -0.07 6.49
CA VAL A 359 -5.64 1.13 6.31
C VAL A 359 -5.81 1.83 7.65
N ALA A 360 -5.74 3.16 7.64
CA ALA A 360 -6.12 3.99 8.78
C ALA A 360 -6.90 5.21 8.28
N THR A 361 -8.01 5.54 8.94
CA THR A 361 -8.92 6.63 8.56
C THR A 361 -9.05 7.62 9.72
N GLY A 362 -9.32 8.90 9.41
CA GLY A 362 -9.58 9.93 10.42
C GLY A 362 -8.37 10.30 11.28
N GLY A 363 -7.15 10.07 10.79
CA GLY A 363 -5.92 10.32 11.53
C GLY A 363 -5.53 9.25 12.56
N ALA A 364 -6.17 8.07 12.54
CA ALA A 364 -5.71 6.91 13.29
C ALA A 364 -4.26 6.52 12.92
N ALA A 365 -3.54 5.92 13.86
CA ALA A 365 -2.16 5.50 13.62
C ALA A 365 -2.11 4.34 12.61
N LEU A 366 -1.35 4.51 11.53
CA LEU A 366 -1.24 3.51 10.48
C LEU A 366 -0.33 2.35 10.88
N SER A 367 -0.92 1.16 11.03
CA SER A 367 -0.25 -0.09 11.42
C SER A 367 1.01 -0.39 10.61
N ALA A 368 1.96 -1.06 11.25
CA ALA A 368 3.16 -1.55 10.59
C ALA A 368 2.79 -2.61 9.53
N VAL A 369 3.34 -2.46 8.32
CA VAL A 369 3.23 -3.50 7.30
C VAL A 369 4.14 -4.65 7.71
N ARG A 370 3.55 -5.82 7.99
CA ARG A 370 4.32 -7.06 8.13
C ARG A 370 4.84 -7.48 6.76
N ALA A 371 6.13 -7.75 6.67
CA ALA A 371 6.68 -8.49 5.53
C ALA A 371 6.16 -9.94 5.60
N ASP A 372 5.93 -10.57 4.45
CA ASP A 372 5.52 -11.97 4.37
C ASP A 372 6.73 -12.87 4.74
N VAL A 373 6.90 -13.13 6.04
CA VAL A 373 7.99 -13.93 6.60
C VAL A 373 7.41 -15.20 7.22
N GLY A 374 7.69 -16.35 6.62
CA GLY A 374 7.27 -17.66 7.11
C GLY A 374 6.95 -18.65 5.99
N GLU A 375 6.80 -19.92 6.34
CA GLU A 375 6.19 -20.92 5.44
C GLU A 375 4.67 -20.69 5.41
N ARG A 376 4.09 -20.65 4.20
CA ARG A 376 2.64 -20.50 4.02
C ARG A 376 1.96 -21.87 4.15
N PRO A 377 0.77 -21.97 4.77
CA PRO A 377 -0.01 -23.20 4.74
C PRO A 377 -0.36 -23.60 3.29
N GLU A 378 -0.46 -24.90 3.00
CA GLU A 378 -0.81 -25.44 1.67
C GLU A 378 -2.14 -24.85 1.12
N SER A 379 -3.08 -24.49 2.00
CA SER A 379 -4.32 -23.80 1.63
C SER A 379 -4.09 -22.48 0.87
N HIS A 380 -3.00 -21.77 1.20
CA HIS A 380 -2.60 -20.50 0.57
C HIS A 380 -1.84 -20.72 -0.75
N GLU A 381 -1.74 -21.95 -1.26
CA GLU A 381 -1.14 -22.26 -2.57
C GLU A 381 -2.18 -22.67 -3.62
N GLY A 382 -3.43 -22.95 -3.21
CA GLY A 382 -4.53 -23.32 -4.09
C GLY A 382 -4.92 -22.20 -5.05
N SER A 383 -5.05 -22.52 -6.35
CA SER A 383 -5.27 -21.51 -7.40
C SER A 383 -6.57 -20.72 -7.30
N LEU A 384 -7.53 -21.23 -6.53
CA LEU A 384 -8.83 -20.59 -6.26
C LEU A 384 -8.94 -20.01 -4.84
N TRP A 385 -7.84 -19.89 -4.09
CA TRP A 385 -7.85 -19.47 -2.67
C TRP A 385 -8.66 -18.20 -2.40
N ILE A 386 -8.60 -17.17 -3.27
CA ILE A 386 -9.38 -15.94 -3.09
C ILE A 386 -10.90 -16.17 -3.22
N ALA A 387 -11.36 -17.15 -3.99
CA ALA A 387 -12.77 -17.53 -4.00
C ALA A 387 -13.11 -18.50 -2.84
N GLU A 388 -12.15 -19.29 -2.36
CA GLU A 388 -12.35 -20.31 -1.33
C GLU A 388 -12.19 -19.84 0.12
N HIS A 389 -11.47 -18.75 0.42
CA HIS A 389 -11.13 -18.34 1.79
C HIS A 389 -12.37 -18.09 2.68
N GLN A 390 -13.46 -17.60 2.08
CA GLN A 390 -14.79 -17.46 2.70
C GLN A 390 -15.42 -18.79 3.16
N TYR A 391 -14.92 -19.94 2.69
CA TYR A 391 -15.40 -21.29 3.03
C TYR A 391 -14.33 -22.12 3.76
N LYS A 392 -13.05 -21.82 3.55
CA LYS A 392 -11.89 -22.50 4.16
C LYS A 392 -11.32 -21.69 5.32
N PHE A 393 -12.19 -21.35 6.27
CA PHE A 393 -11.87 -20.60 7.48
C PHE A 393 -12.04 -21.46 8.73
N ASP A 394 -11.00 -21.52 9.57
CA ASP A 394 -11.02 -22.12 10.90
C ASP A 394 -10.00 -21.42 11.83
N MET A 395 -10.02 -21.75 13.12
CA MET A 395 -9.20 -21.10 14.15
C MET A 395 -7.69 -21.30 13.97
N SER A 396 -7.22 -22.21 13.12
CA SER A 396 -5.77 -22.33 12.81
C SER A 396 -5.22 -21.09 12.12
N CYS A 397 -6.08 -20.27 11.49
CA CYS A 397 -5.72 -18.99 10.89
C CYS A 397 -5.20 -17.98 11.94
N GLU A 398 -5.72 -18.04 13.18
CA GLU A 398 -5.31 -17.16 14.28
C GLU A 398 -3.85 -17.36 14.71
N MET A 399 -3.26 -18.53 14.39
CA MET A 399 -1.85 -18.83 14.63
C MET A 399 -0.89 -17.94 13.84
N CYS A 400 -1.38 -17.18 12.85
CA CYS A 400 -0.55 -16.31 11.99
C CYS A 400 -1.13 -14.90 11.83
N HIS A 401 -2.45 -14.75 11.69
CA HIS A 401 -3.12 -13.47 11.42
C HIS A 401 -4.40 -13.34 12.26
N THR A 402 -4.79 -12.12 12.64
CA THR A 402 -5.97 -11.89 13.48
C THR A 402 -7.28 -12.16 12.73
N VAL A 403 -8.20 -12.91 13.34
CA VAL A 403 -9.39 -13.46 12.67
C VAL A 403 -10.74 -12.86 13.08
N GLY A 404 -10.77 -11.91 14.02
CA GLY A 404 -11.99 -11.24 14.50
C GLY A 404 -12.79 -10.54 13.39
N ASN A 405 -14.09 -10.32 13.60
CA ASN A 405 -15.03 -9.70 12.67
C ASN A 405 -14.81 -10.06 11.16
N PRO A 406 -14.81 -11.35 10.78
CA PRO A 406 -14.46 -11.75 9.42
C PRO A 406 -15.49 -11.28 8.38
N GLY A 407 -15.01 -10.62 7.32
CA GLY A 407 -15.84 -9.93 6.33
C GLY A 407 -16.24 -8.50 6.73
N GLY A 408 -15.83 -8.03 7.92
CA GLY A 408 -15.98 -6.66 8.36
C GLY A 408 -15.08 -5.67 7.61
N VAL A 409 -15.21 -4.38 7.93
CA VAL A 409 -14.47 -3.27 7.29
C VAL A 409 -13.84 -2.28 8.28
N ASP A 410 -13.79 -2.66 9.56
CA ASP A 410 -13.30 -1.77 10.64
C ASP A 410 -11.78 -1.76 10.81
N ASN A 411 -11.05 -2.65 10.11
CA ASN A 411 -9.60 -2.86 10.21
C ASN A 411 -9.11 -3.33 11.59
N SER A 412 -10.00 -3.88 12.44
CA SER A 412 -9.63 -4.51 13.71
C SER A 412 -8.86 -5.82 13.55
N SER A 413 -9.00 -6.51 12.41
CA SER A 413 -8.33 -7.77 12.09
C SER A 413 -7.85 -7.87 10.63
N PHE A 414 -7.14 -8.96 10.30
CA PHE A 414 -6.83 -9.29 8.92
C PHE A 414 -8.10 -9.58 8.10
N CYS A 415 -9.08 -10.26 8.72
CA CYS A 415 -10.34 -10.63 8.08
C CYS A 415 -11.38 -9.50 8.07
N SER A 416 -11.19 -8.41 8.82
CA SER A 416 -12.07 -7.22 8.85
C SER A 416 -11.50 -6.01 8.09
N ASN A 417 -10.55 -6.26 7.19
CA ASN A 417 -9.79 -5.23 6.48
C ASN A 417 -10.65 -4.52 5.40
N SER A 418 -10.79 -3.20 5.50
CA SER A 418 -11.55 -2.41 4.52
C SER A 418 -10.93 -2.43 3.12
N ALA A 419 -9.60 -2.52 3.01
CA ALA A 419 -8.92 -2.73 1.74
C ALA A 419 -9.18 -4.13 1.14
N CYS A 420 -9.92 -5.01 1.80
CA CYS A 420 -10.44 -6.24 1.20
C CYS A 420 -11.95 -6.17 0.99
N HIS A 421 -12.72 -5.75 2.01
CA HIS A 421 -14.16 -5.93 2.06
C HIS A 421 -15.02 -4.66 1.90
N GLU A 422 -14.44 -3.46 1.94
CA GLU A 422 -15.20 -2.19 1.74
C GLU A 422 -15.24 -1.74 0.26
N ARG A 423 -14.44 -2.38 -0.62
CA ARG A 423 -14.34 -2.03 -2.04
C ARG A 423 -14.92 -3.09 -2.97
N GLU A 424 -15.44 -2.62 -4.10
CA GLU A 424 -15.78 -3.48 -5.22
C GLU A 424 -14.52 -4.00 -5.93
N TRP A 425 -14.63 -5.20 -6.50
CA TRP A 425 -13.55 -5.87 -7.25
C TRP A 425 -14.01 -6.15 -8.69
N PRO A 426 -14.26 -5.12 -9.52
CA PRO A 426 -14.92 -5.25 -10.84
C PRO A 426 -14.11 -6.03 -11.88
N TYR A 427 -12.85 -6.36 -11.57
CA TYR A 427 -11.92 -7.09 -12.45
C TYR A 427 -11.62 -8.52 -11.96
N LEU A 428 -12.24 -8.97 -10.85
CA LEU A 428 -12.14 -10.34 -10.38
C LEU A 428 -13.47 -11.06 -10.62
N ALA A 429 -13.42 -12.23 -11.24
CA ALA A 429 -14.58 -13.04 -11.61
C ALA A 429 -14.84 -14.16 -10.58
N LEU A 430 -14.66 -13.85 -9.28
CA LEU A 430 -14.74 -14.82 -8.17
C LEU A 430 -16.13 -15.47 -8.01
N ASP A 431 -17.17 -14.84 -8.56
CA ASP A 431 -18.55 -15.31 -8.57
C ASP A 431 -18.98 -15.84 -9.94
N SER A 432 -18.05 -16.12 -10.87
CA SER A 432 -18.42 -16.80 -12.12
C SER A 432 -19.03 -18.18 -11.83
N GLU A 433 -19.92 -18.66 -12.70
CA GLU A 433 -20.53 -19.99 -12.53
C GLU A 433 -19.47 -21.11 -12.57
N LYS A 434 -18.36 -20.89 -13.28
CA LYS A 434 -17.19 -21.78 -13.36
C LYS A 434 -16.42 -21.82 -12.03
N VAL A 435 -16.12 -20.65 -11.45
CA VAL A 435 -15.49 -20.56 -10.12
C VAL A 435 -16.40 -21.17 -9.06
N LYS A 436 -17.68 -20.78 -9.02
CA LYS A 436 -18.67 -21.36 -8.09
C LYS A 436 -18.76 -22.88 -8.17
N ALA A 437 -18.78 -23.45 -9.39
CA ALA A 437 -18.86 -24.90 -9.58
C ALA A 437 -17.63 -25.67 -9.07
N LEU A 438 -16.48 -24.99 -8.90
CA LEU A 438 -15.24 -25.57 -8.37
C LEU A 438 -15.04 -25.29 -6.88
N THR A 439 -15.47 -24.13 -6.38
CA THR A 439 -15.15 -23.66 -5.02
C THR A 439 -16.24 -23.86 -3.99
N VAL A 440 -17.52 -23.95 -4.38
CA VAL A 440 -18.63 -24.01 -3.43
C VAL A 440 -18.79 -25.42 -2.87
N PRO A 441 -18.61 -25.65 -1.54
CA PRO A 441 -18.94 -26.92 -0.90
C PRO A 441 -20.32 -27.47 -1.30
N VAL A 442 -20.37 -28.75 -1.63
CA VAL A 442 -21.62 -29.46 -1.96
C VAL A 442 -22.51 -29.48 -0.73
N ARG A 443 -23.65 -28.77 -0.77
CA ARG A 443 -24.64 -28.76 0.31
C ARG A 443 -25.33 -30.13 0.38
N GLU A 444 -25.06 -30.91 1.43
CA GLU A 444 -25.79 -32.15 1.67
C GLU A 444 -27.28 -31.88 1.99
N PRO A 445 -28.21 -32.73 1.53
CA PRO A 445 -29.62 -32.59 1.89
C PRO A 445 -29.83 -32.79 3.40
N GLY A 446 -30.37 -31.76 4.08
CA GLY A 446 -30.60 -31.81 5.52
C GLY A 446 -31.51 -32.97 5.94
N THR A 447 -31.14 -33.65 7.03
CA THR A 447 -31.87 -34.83 7.56
C THR A 447 -33.18 -34.48 8.25
N GLY A 448 -33.35 -33.22 8.66
CA GLY A 448 -34.47 -32.73 9.47
C GLY A 448 -34.04 -32.28 10.87
N GLU A 449 -32.86 -32.72 11.33
CA GLU A 449 -32.13 -32.11 12.43
C GLU A 449 -31.33 -30.87 11.96
N ALA A 450 -30.95 -30.01 12.91
CA ALA A 450 -29.98 -28.96 12.66
C ALA A 450 -28.57 -29.59 12.53
N PRO A 451 -27.84 -29.36 11.42
CA PRO A 451 -26.50 -29.91 11.24
C PRO A 451 -25.47 -29.22 12.12
N ASP A 452 -24.41 -29.96 12.45
CA ASP A 452 -23.16 -29.37 12.96
C ASP A 452 -22.62 -28.36 11.93
N VAL A 453 -22.20 -27.19 12.41
CA VAL A 453 -21.51 -26.17 11.60
C VAL A 453 -20.03 -26.55 11.53
N PRO A 454 -19.37 -26.56 10.36
CA PRO A 454 -18.03 -27.14 10.23
C PRO A 454 -16.88 -26.25 10.73
N HIS A 455 -17.17 -25.02 11.14
CA HIS A 455 -16.20 -24.04 11.63
C HIS A 455 -16.59 -23.54 13.03
N SER A 456 -15.60 -23.13 13.81
CA SER A 456 -15.83 -22.47 15.10
C SER A 456 -16.42 -21.07 14.90
N ILE A 457 -16.85 -20.46 15.99
CA ILE A 457 -17.40 -19.09 16.02
C ILE A 457 -16.66 -18.29 17.09
N VAL A 458 -16.29 -17.05 16.77
CA VAL A 458 -15.79 -16.07 17.74
C VAL A 458 -16.95 -15.24 18.30
N GLU A 459 -16.73 -14.58 19.44
CA GLU A 459 -17.80 -13.92 20.22
C GLU A 459 -18.58 -12.87 19.40
N ASP A 460 -17.85 -12.11 18.58
CA ASP A 460 -18.28 -11.00 17.73
C ASP A 460 -18.75 -11.40 16.31
N MET A 461 -18.74 -12.69 15.96
CA MET A 461 -19.04 -13.13 14.59
C MET A 461 -20.52 -12.92 14.19
N GLU A 462 -20.77 -11.97 13.28
CA GLU A 462 -22.09 -11.77 12.67
C GLU A 462 -22.41 -12.82 11.59
N CYS A 463 -23.12 -13.89 11.96
CA CYS A 463 -23.41 -15.02 11.06
C CYS A 463 -24.05 -14.62 9.72
N THR A 464 -24.82 -13.53 9.68
CA THR A 464 -25.52 -13.06 8.46
C THR A 464 -24.59 -12.43 7.43
N VAL A 465 -23.38 -12.00 7.81
CA VAL A 465 -22.35 -11.53 6.88
C VAL A 465 -21.99 -12.63 5.87
N CYS A 466 -21.91 -13.89 6.32
CA CYS A 466 -21.58 -15.05 5.48
C CYS A 466 -22.81 -15.90 5.06
N HIS A 467 -23.87 -15.94 5.88
CA HIS A 467 -25.04 -16.80 5.68
C HIS A 467 -26.36 -16.08 5.37
N GLY A 468 -26.34 -14.77 5.10
CA GLY A 468 -27.52 -13.99 4.70
C GLY A 468 -28.25 -14.53 3.45
N PRO A 469 -29.48 -14.05 3.17
CA PRO A 469 -30.35 -14.63 2.14
C PRO A 469 -29.75 -14.57 0.72
N ASP A 470 -28.94 -13.55 0.44
CA ASP A 470 -28.25 -13.34 -0.85
C ASP A 470 -26.80 -13.87 -0.85
N ARG A 471 -26.42 -14.70 0.14
CA ARG A 471 -25.08 -15.30 0.24
C ARG A 471 -25.06 -16.71 -0.34
N VAL A 472 -23.87 -17.16 -0.77
CA VAL A 472 -23.67 -18.48 -1.37
C VAL A 472 -24.09 -19.62 -0.44
N PHE A 473 -23.85 -19.47 0.87
CA PHE A 473 -24.36 -20.37 1.91
C PHE A 473 -25.53 -19.76 2.70
N ALA A 474 -26.51 -19.20 1.99
CA ALA A 474 -27.74 -18.72 2.59
C ALA A 474 -28.38 -19.75 3.53
N PHE A 475 -28.78 -19.28 4.72
CA PHE A 475 -29.66 -20.03 5.60
C PHE A 475 -30.96 -20.39 4.85
N PRO A 476 -31.65 -21.50 5.20
CA PRO A 476 -32.93 -21.83 4.56
C PRO A 476 -33.96 -20.71 4.80
N GLU A 477 -34.82 -20.37 3.82
CA GLU A 477 -35.74 -19.22 3.89
C GLU A 477 -36.53 -19.07 5.21
N ASN A 478 -36.89 -20.19 5.85
CA ASN A 478 -37.60 -20.19 7.14
C ASN A 478 -36.75 -19.74 8.35
N HIS A 479 -35.46 -19.47 8.16
CA HIS A 479 -34.53 -18.93 9.15
C HIS A 479 -34.33 -17.41 8.99
N ALA A 480 -34.96 -16.76 8.01
CA ALA A 480 -34.83 -15.33 7.74
C ALA A 480 -35.25 -14.40 8.90
N SER A 481 -35.91 -14.92 9.93
CA SER A 481 -36.29 -14.20 11.14
C SER A 481 -35.53 -14.67 12.40
N TYR A 482 -34.45 -15.44 12.25
CA TYR A 482 -33.70 -15.99 13.38
C TYR A 482 -32.56 -15.04 13.79
N THR A 483 -32.31 -14.91 15.08
CA THR A 483 -31.18 -14.14 15.62
C THR A 483 -29.92 -15.01 15.69
N PRO A 484 -28.71 -14.42 15.77
CA PRO A 484 -27.48 -15.18 16.00
C PRO A 484 -27.56 -16.10 17.22
N ASP A 485 -28.20 -15.66 18.31
CA ASP A 485 -28.42 -16.50 19.50
C ASP A 485 -29.30 -17.73 19.23
N LEU A 486 -30.30 -17.60 18.35
CA LEU A 486 -31.15 -18.72 17.95
C LEU A 486 -30.38 -19.70 17.04
N CYS A 487 -29.45 -19.21 16.23
CA CYS A 487 -28.49 -20.06 15.50
C CYS A 487 -27.60 -20.82 16.50
N LYS A 488 -26.99 -20.12 17.47
CA LYS A 488 -26.16 -20.69 18.56
C LYS A 488 -26.92 -21.72 19.42
N ALA A 489 -28.24 -21.57 19.58
CA ALA A 489 -29.08 -22.48 20.36
C ALA A 489 -29.55 -23.74 19.60
N CYS A 490 -29.48 -23.75 18.27
CA CYS A 490 -29.95 -24.87 17.44
C CYS A 490 -28.82 -25.63 16.75
N HIS A 491 -27.72 -24.96 16.41
CA HIS A 491 -26.55 -25.57 15.80
C HIS A 491 -25.47 -25.87 16.83
N THR A 492 -24.78 -26.98 16.62
CA THR A 492 -23.54 -27.34 17.31
C THR A 492 -22.35 -26.90 16.46
N PHE A 493 -21.33 -26.36 17.11
CA PHE A 493 -20.11 -25.85 16.47
C PHE A 493 -18.92 -26.66 17.02
N PRO A 494 -17.86 -26.92 16.23
CA PRO A 494 -16.62 -27.45 16.76
C PRO A 494 -16.12 -26.46 17.82
N ALA A 495 -15.97 -26.98 19.03
CA ALA A 495 -15.55 -26.19 20.17
C ALA A 495 -14.29 -25.40 19.81
N VAL A 496 -14.33 -24.09 20.06
CA VAL A 496 -13.11 -23.38 20.48
C VAL A 496 -12.54 -24.19 21.65
N ALA A 497 -11.22 -24.27 21.83
CA ALA A 497 -10.63 -25.08 22.89
C ALA A 497 -10.96 -24.50 24.29
N GLU A 498 -12.17 -24.77 24.78
CA GLU A 498 -12.71 -24.33 26.05
C GLU A 498 -12.33 -25.32 27.15
N GLU A 499 -11.65 -24.83 28.19
CA GLU A 499 -11.61 -25.54 29.47
C GLU A 499 -12.68 -24.95 30.41
N VAL A 500 -13.46 -25.85 31.02
CA VAL A 500 -14.70 -25.51 31.72
C VAL A 500 -14.42 -24.97 33.13
N VAL A 501 -14.97 -23.81 33.48
CA VAL A 501 -14.97 -23.31 34.86
C VAL A 501 -16.40 -23.34 35.44
N ASP A 502 -16.54 -24.07 36.56
CA ASP A 502 -17.83 -24.37 37.22
C ASP A 502 -18.33 -23.19 38.07
N VAL A 503 -19.61 -22.80 37.91
CA VAL A 503 -20.20 -21.63 38.58
C VAL A 503 -20.87 -22.04 39.89
N THR A 504 -20.32 -21.56 41.01
CA THR A 504 -20.95 -21.70 42.35
C THR A 504 -21.84 -20.47 42.65
N PRO A 505 -23.08 -20.63 43.15
CA PRO A 505 -24.05 -19.53 43.24
C PRO A 505 -23.82 -18.58 44.43
N GLU A 506 -24.19 -17.31 44.22
CA GLU A 506 -24.19 -16.23 45.23
C GLU A 506 -25.08 -16.50 46.46
N PRO A 507 -24.76 -15.87 47.60
CA PRO A 507 -25.81 -15.20 48.35
C PRO A 507 -25.44 -13.83 48.96
N GLU A 508 -26.43 -12.93 48.90
CA GLU A 508 -26.71 -11.75 49.75
C GLU A 508 -25.66 -10.62 49.88
N VAL A 509 -25.90 -9.54 49.10
CA VAL A 509 -25.39 -8.19 49.41
C VAL A 509 -26.32 -7.49 50.40
N THR A 510 -25.76 -6.99 51.51
CA THR A 510 -26.45 -6.06 52.43
C THR A 510 -26.20 -4.61 52.02
N GLU A 511 -27.26 -3.85 51.72
CA GLU A 511 -27.20 -2.39 51.52
C GLU A 511 -27.55 -1.61 52.80
N GLU A 512 -26.89 -0.45 53.01
CA GLU A 512 -27.38 0.69 53.81
C GLU A 512 -26.63 1.99 53.36
N PRO A 513 -27.18 3.21 53.57
CA PRO A 513 -27.84 3.89 52.45
C PRO A 513 -27.40 5.34 52.19
N GLU A 514 -27.71 5.86 50.99
CA GLU A 514 -27.63 7.29 50.66
C GLU A 514 -28.90 8.08 51.08
N ALA A 515 -28.76 9.41 51.19
CA ALA A 515 -29.79 10.30 51.71
C ALA A 515 -30.57 11.08 50.63
N THR A 516 -31.90 11.03 50.75
CA THR A 516 -32.96 11.73 49.98
C THR A 516 -32.77 13.25 49.80
N PRO A 517 -33.43 13.83 48.78
CA PRO A 517 -34.66 14.58 49.08
C PRO A 517 -35.91 14.20 48.26
N GLU A 518 -37.08 14.62 48.75
CA GLU A 518 -38.44 14.12 48.44
C GLU A 518 -39.32 15.20 47.71
N PRO A 519 -40.67 15.09 47.49
CA PRO A 519 -41.22 14.97 46.13
C PRO A 519 -42.35 16.00 45.78
N THR A 520 -43.31 15.58 44.93
CA THR A 520 -44.60 16.16 44.44
C THR A 520 -44.55 16.88 43.07
N GLU A 521 -45.54 16.76 42.15
CA GLU A 521 -46.80 15.95 42.13
C GLU A 521 -47.27 15.60 40.67
N GLU A 522 -48.21 14.65 40.54
CA GLU A 522 -49.00 14.32 39.32
C GLU A 522 -50.15 15.37 39.09
N PRO A 523 -51.02 15.38 38.01
CA PRO A 523 -51.57 14.21 37.29
C PRO A 523 -52.00 14.32 35.78
N GLU A 524 -52.45 13.17 35.25
CA GLU A 524 -53.57 12.94 34.29
C GLU A 524 -53.51 13.29 32.77
N ALA A 525 -53.34 12.22 31.96
CA ALA A 525 -54.25 11.67 30.92
C ALA A 525 -54.73 12.50 29.68
N THR A 526 -54.62 11.94 28.46
CA THR A 526 -55.73 11.27 27.69
C THR A 526 -55.44 10.87 26.22
N SER A 527 -56.07 9.75 25.80
CA SER A 527 -56.60 9.37 24.46
C SER A 527 -55.75 9.24 23.17
N GLU A 528 -55.50 7.96 22.81
CA GLU A 528 -55.93 7.24 21.58
C GLU A 528 -55.42 7.60 20.14
N PRO A 529 -55.45 6.62 19.18
CA PRO A 529 -54.51 6.57 18.06
C PRO A 529 -55.14 6.70 16.65
N THR A 530 -54.31 6.67 15.60
CA THR A 530 -54.75 6.34 14.23
C THR A 530 -53.65 5.62 13.45
N ALA A 531 -54.00 4.50 12.82
CA ALA A 531 -53.15 3.75 11.88
C ALA A 531 -53.63 3.95 10.42
N VAL A 532 -52.85 3.48 9.43
CA VAL A 532 -53.27 2.61 8.30
C VAL A 532 -52.35 2.72 7.06
N ALA A 533 -51.97 1.54 6.53
CA ALA A 533 -51.46 1.19 5.18
C ALA A 533 -50.15 1.86 4.66
N ALA A 534 -49.13 1.17 4.13
CA ALA A 534 -49.02 -0.05 3.28
C ALA A 534 -49.22 0.18 1.76
N THR A 535 -48.09 0.18 1.04
CA THR A 535 -47.73 -0.49 -0.26
C THR A 535 -48.77 -0.61 -1.42
N PRO A 536 -48.36 -0.62 -2.72
CA PRO A 536 -47.40 -1.61 -3.23
C PRO A 536 -46.45 -1.20 -4.39
N THR A 537 -45.50 -2.11 -4.61
CA THR A 537 -44.55 -2.30 -5.73
C THR A 537 -45.22 -2.47 -7.10
N ALA A 538 -44.53 -2.09 -8.19
CA ALA A 538 -44.74 -2.67 -9.54
C ALA A 538 -43.59 -2.39 -10.53
N GLU A 539 -42.90 -3.45 -10.92
CA GLU A 539 -42.27 -3.68 -12.24
C GLU A 539 -42.96 -4.94 -12.85
N PRO A 540 -42.67 -5.43 -14.08
CA PRO A 540 -41.70 -5.01 -15.11
C PRO A 540 -42.30 -4.88 -16.55
N THR A 541 -41.49 -4.60 -17.58
CA THR A 541 -41.23 -5.46 -18.78
C THR A 541 -40.86 -4.75 -20.11
N THR A 542 -39.74 -5.21 -20.69
CA THR A 542 -39.43 -5.40 -22.13
C THR A 542 -39.40 -4.22 -23.14
N GLY A 543 -38.18 -3.94 -23.65
CA GLY A 543 -37.82 -4.37 -25.01
C GLY A 543 -37.64 -3.33 -26.13
N GLY A 544 -36.41 -3.28 -26.69
CA GLY A 544 -36.23 -3.17 -28.16
C GLY A 544 -35.63 -1.89 -28.75
N THR A 545 -34.35 -1.98 -29.15
CA THR A 545 -33.76 -1.41 -30.39
C THR A 545 -34.05 0.04 -30.83
N ALA A 546 -33.00 0.86 -30.97
CA ALA A 546 -32.40 1.22 -32.28
C ALA A 546 -31.49 2.46 -32.21
N ALA A 547 -30.38 2.43 -32.95
CA ALA A 547 -29.54 3.60 -33.18
C ALA A 547 -30.18 4.57 -34.20
N ALA A 548 -30.02 5.87 -34.01
CA ALA A 548 -30.21 6.87 -35.07
C ALA A 548 -29.36 8.13 -34.81
N THR A 549 -28.38 8.35 -35.69
CA THR A 549 -27.66 9.62 -35.86
C THR A 549 -28.59 10.72 -36.40
N ALA A 550 -28.43 11.96 -35.94
CA ALA A 550 -28.91 13.14 -36.66
C ALA A 550 -28.08 14.39 -36.30
N ALA A 551 -27.40 14.95 -37.29
CA ALA A 551 -26.71 16.24 -37.19
C ALA A 551 -27.54 17.37 -37.87
N ALA A 552 -27.57 18.55 -37.26
CA ALA A 552 -27.98 19.84 -37.82
C ALA A 552 -27.41 20.92 -36.88
N THR A 553 -26.35 21.69 -37.17
CA THR A 553 -26.06 22.62 -38.27
C THR A 553 -26.99 23.86 -38.34
N VAL A 554 -26.36 25.04 -38.47
CA VAL A 554 -26.88 26.42 -38.68
C VAL A 554 -27.75 27.04 -37.55
N ALA A 555 -27.66 28.34 -37.23
CA ALA A 555 -26.92 29.45 -37.86
C ALA A 555 -26.46 30.54 -36.85
N ALA A 556 -25.41 31.28 -37.21
CA ALA A 556 -24.99 32.50 -36.51
C ALA A 556 -25.85 33.72 -36.91
N THR A 557 -25.83 34.78 -36.10
CA THR A 557 -26.16 36.15 -36.55
C THR A 557 -25.33 37.16 -35.77
N GLU A 558 -24.63 38.03 -36.51
CA GLU A 558 -23.80 39.11 -35.97
C GLU A 558 -24.65 40.35 -35.59
N THR A 559 -24.23 41.11 -34.56
CA THR A 559 -24.44 42.57 -34.54
C THR A 559 -23.30 43.34 -33.86
N ALA A 560 -22.46 43.93 -34.69
CA ALA A 560 -21.85 45.27 -34.61
C ALA A 560 -21.46 45.92 -33.25
N SER A 561 -20.17 46.26 -33.18
CA SER A 561 -19.57 47.31 -32.31
C SER A 561 -19.97 48.73 -32.77
N PRO A 562 -19.71 49.78 -31.96
CA PRO A 562 -18.65 50.71 -32.38
C PRO A 562 -17.69 51.17 -31.26
N ALA A 563 -16.59 51.83 -31.67
CA ALA A 563 -15.38 52.07 -30.89
C ALA A 563 -15.11 53.54 -30.51
N THR A 564 -14.20 53.76 -29.54
CA THR A 564 -13.20 54.87 -29.39
C THR A 564 -12.32 54.53 -28.15
N SER A 565 -10.99 54.40 -28.10
CA SER A 565 -9.80 55.05 -28.70
C SER A 565 -9.09 56.06 -27.75
N GLY A 566 -7.80 55.82 -27.42
CA GLY A 566 -6.88 56.81 -26.81
C GLY A 566 -6.13 56.33 -25.54
N THR A 567 -5.03 55.56 -25.62
CA THR A 567 -3.60 56.00 -25.75
C THR A 567 -2.97 56.73 -24.55
N ALA A 568 -1.99 56.10 -23.90
CA ALA A 568 -0.72 56.70 -23.44
C ALA A 568 0.32 55.61 -23.13
N GLU A 569 1.61 55.96 -23.18
CA GLU A 569 2.77 55.06 -23.33
C GLU A 569 3.98 55.57 -22.52
N ALA A 570 4.82 54.66 -21.98
CA ALA A 570 6.24 54.79 -21.57
C ALA A 570 6.56 53.78 -20.43
N THR A 571 7.35 52.71 -20.58
CA THR A 571 8.81 52.56 -20.87
C THR A 571 9.77 53.07 -19.78
N ALA A 572 10.54 52.16 -19.15
CA ALA A 572 12.01 52.21 -19.04
C ALA A 572 12.59 50.93 -18.37
N GLU A 573 13.74 50.47 -18.86
CA GLU A 573 14.50 49.30 -18.37
C GLU A 573 15.54 49.67 -17.27
N GLY A 574 16.11 48.68 -16.56
CA GLY A 574 17.33 48.91 -15.75
C GLY A 574 17.74 47.81 -14.74
N THR A 575 18.53 46.83 -15.21
CA THR A 575 19.38 45.91 -14.40
C THR A 575 20.87 46.34 -14.62
N PRO A 576 21.96 45.86 -13.94
CA PRO A 576 22.07 44.66 -13.08
C PRO A 576 23.05 44.68 -11.86
N ALA A 577 23.13 43.50 -11.21
CA ALA A 577 24.31 42.87 -10.55
C ALA A 577 24.80 43.31 -9.15
N ALA A 578 24.94 42.35 -8.21
CA ALA A 578 26.22 41.75 -7.78
C ALA A 578 26.07 40.70 -6.64
N GLU A 579 27.05 39.80 -6.49
CA GLU A 579 27.16 38.75 -5.47
C GLU A 579 27.51 39.26 -4.05
N ALA A 580 27.23 38.46 -3.00
CA ALA A 580 28.21 38.07 -1.96
C ALA A 580 27.65 37.10 -0.89
N THR A 581 28.35 36.00 -0.62
CA THR A 581 28.33 35.23 0.64
C THR A 581 29.31 35.85 1.66
N PRO A 582 29.22 35.58 2.98
CA PRO A 582 30.29 34.76 3.60
C PRO A 582 29.88 33.91 4.83
N GLU A 583 30.89 33.22 5.39
CA GLU A 583 30.93 32.18 6.44
C GLU A 583 30.55 32.55 7.89
N ALA A 584 30.51 31.49 8.73
CA ALA A 584 30.19 31.45 10.16
C ALA A 584 31.33 31.86 11.12
N ALA A 585 30.96 32.13 12.38
CA ALA A 585 31.83 32.00 13.56
C ALA A 585 30.99 31.84 14.86
N ALA A 586 31.46 31.03 15.80
CA ALA A 586 30.83 30.78 17.10
C ALA A 586 31.66 31.38 18.26
N THR A 587 31.04 31.64 19.44
CA THR A 587 31.55 31.23 20.78
C THR A 587 30.70 31.71 21.99
N THR A 588 30.24 30.74 22.78
CA THR A 588 30.18 30.62 24.27
C THR A 588 29.53 31.66 25.22
N GLU A 589 28.47 31.16 25.89
CA GLU A 589 28.25 31.08 27.36
C GLU A 589 28.00 32.31 28.26
N THR A 590 26.84 32.29 28.95
CA THR A 590 26.79 32.45 30.43
C THR A 590 25.50 31.88 31.05
N THR A 591 25.64 31.02 32.06
CA THR A 591 24.64 30.47 33.03
C THR A 591 25.40 30.40 34.40
N PRO A 592 24.86 30.08 35.61
CA PRO A 592 23.51 29.61 35.97
C PRO A 592 22.87 30.18 37.26
N ALA A 593 21.60 29.79 37.51
CA ALA A 593 20.96 29.50 38.81
C ALA A 593 19.58 28.85 38.51
N ALA A 594 19.18 27.63 38.86
CA ALA A 594 19.49 26.65 39.92
C ALA A 594 18.49 26.67 41.11
N GLU A 595 17.49 25.79 41.05
CA GLU A 595 16.78 25.01 42.10
C GLU A 595 15.45 24.48 41.49
N GLU A 596 14.89 23.29 41.72
CA GLU A 596 15.25 21.92 42.21
C GLU A 596 13.86 21.20 42.42
N PRO A 597 13.71 19.88 42.67
CA PRO A 597 13.09 19.00 41.67
C PRO A 597 11.82 18.24 42.14
N SER A 598 11.26 17.41 41.25
CA SER A 598 10.39 16.27 41.62
C SER A 598 10.60 15.10 40.65
N ALA A 599 10.54 13.88 41.18
CA ALA A 599 10.75 12.61 40.47
C ALA A 599 9.71 12.36 39.35
N GLY A 600 9.95 11.47 38.39
CA GLY A 600 11.13 10.62 38.19
C GLY A 600 10.77 9.18 37.81
N GLU A 601 10.26 9.00 36.60
CA GLU A 601 9.93 7.71 35.99
C GLU A 601 10.59 7.65 34.60
N GLY A 602 11.80 7.10 34.54
CA GLY A 602 12.59 6.94 33.31
C GLY A 602 13.79 6.03 33.54
N PRO A 603 14.31 5.32 32.52
CA PRO A 603 15.37 4.32 32.69
C PRO A 603 16.70 4.91 33.20
N LEU A 604 17.43 4.12 33.99
CA LEU A 604 18.74 4.50 34.54
C LEU A 604 19.86 4.26 33.50
N VAL A 605 20.06 5.22 32.60
CA VAL A 605 21.14 5.17 31.59
C VAL A 605 22.48 5.61 32.19
N ALA A 606 23.50 4.75 32.08
CA ALA A 606 24.88 5.09 32.42
C ALA A 606 25.46 6.09 31.41
N LYS A 607 25.97 7.23 31.88
CA LYS A 607 26.54 8.28 31.02
C LYS A 607 27.95 7.94 30.56
N GLU A 608 28.31 8.31 29.34
CA GLU A 608 29.69 8.17 28.84
C GLU A 608 30.70 8.98 29.68
N ILE A 609 31.94 8.50 29.75
CA ILE A 609 33.03 9.19 30.44
C ILE A 609 33.54 10.33 29.54
N PRO A 610 33.44 11.60 29.95
CA PRO A 610 33.79 12.76 29.12
C PRO A 610 35.31 13.03 29.06
N HIS A 611 36.14 12.12 29.57
CA HIS A 611 37.59 12.27 29.67
C HIS A 611 38.32 10.93 29.50
N THR A 612 39.56 10.97 29.04
CA THR A 612 40.40 9.78 28.92
C THR A 612 40.81 9.21 30.29
N LEU A 613 40.88 7.89 30.39
CA LEU A 613 41.26 7.12 31.58
C LEU A 613 42.78 6.95 31.77
N ASP A 614 43.58 7.34 30.78
CA ASP A 614 45.04 7.19 30.75
C ASP A 614 45.71 7.85 32.00
N GLY A 615 46.12 7.04 32.98
CA GLY A 615 46.66 7.48 34.28
C GLY A 615 45.62 7.99 35.29
N ARG A 616 44.34 7.67 35.11
CA ARG A 616 43.18 8.08 35.93
C ARG A 616 42.22 6.92 36.24
N GLU A 617 42.74 5.70 36.29
CA GLU A 617 41.97 4.46 36.33
C GLU A 617 41.29 4.20 37.70
N GLN A 618 41.62 5.00 38.72
CA GLN A 618 41.02 4.96 40.08
C GLN A 618 39.93 6.04 40.21
N CYS A 619 38.79 5.79 39.58
CA CYS A 619 37.62 6.67 39.45
C CYS A 619 37.12 7.18 40.81
N LEU A 620 37.03 6.30 41.81
CA LEU A 620 36.50 6.64 43.14
C LEU A 620 37.37 7.65 43.89
N THR A 621 38.62 7.86 43.48
CA THR A 621 39.49 8.94 44.02
C THR A 621 38.89 10.34 43.82
N CYS A 622 38.13 10.52 42.73
CA CYS A 622 37.46 11.78 42.40
C CYS A 622 35.92 11.68 42.53
N HIS A 623 35.36 10.48 42.34
CA HIS A 623 33.92 10.23 42.22
C HIS A 623 33.29 9.41 43.36
N ALA A 624 33.99 9.19 44.48
CA ALA A 624 33.35 8.69 45.70
C ALA A 624 32.17 9.58 46.14
N ILE A 625 31.29 9.09 47.02
CA ILE A 625 30.10 9.83 47.51
C ILE A 625 30.45 11.15 48.20
N ASP A 626 31.66 11.29 48.74
CA ASP A 626 32.25 12.51 49.31
C ASP A 626 33.39 13.11 48.45
N GLY A 627 33.49 12.68 47.19
CA GLY A 627 34.49 13.10 46.21
C GLY A 627 34.27 14.51 45.65
N ILE A 628 35.12 14.88 44.68
CA ILE A 628 35.12 16.21 44.05
C ILE A 628 33.90 16.38 43.14
N GLU A 629 33.53 15.31 42.42
CA GLU A 629 32.38 15.24 41.52
C GLU A 629 31.63 13.94 41.87
N PRO A 630 30.88 13.91 43.00
CA PRO A 630 30.47 12.67 43.64
C PRO A 630 29.48 11.86 42.79
N SER A 631 29.69 10.55 42.75
CA SER A 631 28.78 9.63 42.06
C SER A 631 27.38 9.59 42.69
N PRO A 632 26.34 9.20 41.93
CA PRO A 632 24.98 9.08 42.46
C PRO A 632 24.91 8.11 43.65
N LEU A 633 24.06 8.40 44.63
CA LEU A 633 23.96 7.68 45.91
C LEU A 633 23.74 6.16 45.80
N ASN A 634 23.16 5.67 44.69
CA ASN A 634 22.98 4.24 44.42
C ASN A 634 24.27 3.52 43.95
N HIS A 635 25.37 4.25 43.67
CA HIS A 635 26.67 3.69 43.27
C HIS A 635 27.62 3.49 44.47
N ALA A 636 27.16 3.74 45.70
CA ALA A 636 27.97 3.74 46.92
C ALA A 636 28.66 2.40 47.28
N THR A 637 28.33 1.30 46.60
CA THR A 637 28.92 -0.03 46.79
C THR A 637 29.74 -0.53 45.61
N PHE A 638 29.83 0.23 44.51
CA PHE A 638 30.57 -0.17 43.31
C PHE A 638 32.08 -0.01 43.47
N THR A 639 32.82 -0.83 42.75
CA THR A 639 34.28 -0.85 42.68
C THR A 639 34.77 -0.21 41.37
N GLU A 640 36.09 0.00 41.25
CA GLU A 640 36.68 0.63 40.06
C GLU A 640 36.42 -0.18 38.77
N ASP A 641 36.41 -1.52 38.88
CA ASP A 641 36.17 -2.42 37.75
C ASP A 641 34.68 -2.37 37.31
N ASP A 642 33.75 -2.22 38.26
CA ASP A 642 32.31 -2.07 37.97
C ASP A 642 32.03 -0.75 37.22
N CYS A 643 32.78 0.31 37.52
CA CYS A 643 32.65 1.60 36.85
C CYS A 643 32.99 1.49 35.35
N GLN A 644 34.09 0.81 35.01
CA GLN A 644 34.54 0.65 33.62
C GLN A 644 33.72 -0.40 32.84
N ALA A 645 32.98 -1.27 33.52
CA ALA A 645 32.03 -2.18 32.88
C ALA A 645 30.78 -1.46 32.35
N CYS A 646 30.36 -0.37 32.99
CA CYS A 646 29.13 0.36 32.67
C CYS A 646 29.37 1.71 31.98
N HIS A 647 30.47 2.39 32.29
CA HIS A 647 30.84 3.69 31.74
C HIS A 647 32.02 3.54 30.79
N GLN A 648 31.81 3.85 29.51
CA GLN A 648 32.84 3.77 28.47
C GLN A 648 33.35 5.17 28.09
N GLU A 649 34.58 5.25 27.58
CA GLU A 649 35.06 6.47 26.92
C GLU A 649 34.21 6.72 25.67
N ALA A 650 33.78 7.97 25.47
CA ALA A 650 32.92 8.33 24.36
C ALA A 650 33.55 7.96 22.99
N GLY A 651 32.89 7.07 22.25
CA GLY A 651 33.32 6.64 20.91
C GLY A 651 33.94 5.22 20.80
N ALA A 652 33.82 4.36 21.81
CA ALA A 652 34.10 2.92 21.66
C ALA A 652 32.90 2.19 21.01
N GLU A 653 33.15 1.20 20.13
CA GLU A 653 32.07 0.36 19.55
C GLU A 653 31.67 -0.79 20.50
N PRO A 654 30.37 -1.11 20.62
CA PRO A 654 29.89 -2.17 21.50
C PRO A 654 30.18 -3.57 20.94
N VAL A 655 30.76 -4.44 21.77
CA VAL A 655 31.16 -5.80 21.37
C VAL A 655 30.51 -6.85 22.26
N VAL A 656 29.62 -7.67 21.69
CA VAL A 656 29.16 -8.93 22.31
C VAL A 656 29.71 -10.11 21.51
N THR A 657 30.93 -10.55 21.84
CA THR A 657 31.59 -11.71 21.20
C THR A 657 31.70 -12.90 22.15
N GLY A 658 30.62 -13.67 22.27
CA GLY A 658 30.62 -14.95 22.99
C GLY A 658 29.23 -15.34 23.50
N LYS A 659 28.97 -16.65 23.63
CA LYS A 659 27.79 -17.13 24.37
C LYS A 659 28.04 -16.86 25.86
N MET A 660 27.31 -15.92 26.46
CA MET A 660 27.40 -15.61 27.89
C MET A 660 27.01 -16.82 28.75
N SER A 661 27.68 -17.02 29.88
CA SER A 661 27.31 -18.02 30.88
C SER A 661 26.22 -17.51 31.82
N THR A 662 25.55 -18.42 32.53
CA THR A 662 24.52 -18.11 33.52
C THR A 662 25.02 -17.13 34.58
N GLU A 663 26.24 -17.32 35.10
CA GLU A 663 26.87 -16.43 36.10
C GLU A 663 27.07 -15.01 35.56
N GLN A 664 27.39 -14.86 34.26
CA GLN A 664 27.56 -13.57 33.62
C GLN A 664 26.22 -12.83 33.51
N CYS A 665 25.13 -13.52 33.17
CA CYS A 665 23.79 -12.93 33.16
C CYS A 665 23.34 -12.50 34.57
N LEU A 666 23.57 -13.35 35.58
CA LEU A 666 23.21 -13.06 36.98
C LEU A 666 24.02 -11.91 37.60
N THR A 667 25.14 -11.51 36.98
CA THR A 667 25.89 -10.32 37.39
C THR A 667 25.11 -9.03 37.07
N CYS A 668 24.28 -9.02 36.02
CA CYS A 668 23.46 -7.87 35.63
C CYS A 668 22.01 -7.98 36.13
N HIS A 669 21.42 -9.18 36.14
CA HIS A 669 20.02 -9.41 36.54
C HIS A 669 19.84 -9.74 38.03
N GLY A 670 20.92 -9.84 38.80
CA GLY A 670 20.89 -10.18 40.22
C GLY A 670 20.88 -11.69 40.50
N PRO A 671 20.88 -12.11 41.79
CA PRO A 671 21.03 -13.50 42.17
C PRO A 671 19.80 -14.33 41.74
N TYR A 672 20.05 -15.56 41.28
CA TYR A 672 19.01 -16.45 40.72
C TYR A 672 17.79 -16.64 41.64
N SER A 673 17.99 -16.72 42.97
CA SER A 673 16.90 -16.84 43.93
C SER A 673 15.99 -15.61 44.02
N ALA A 674 16.47 -14.43 43.63
CA ALA A 674 15.63 -13.23 43.52
C ALA A 674 14.80 -13.26 42.22
N LEU A 675 15.40 -13.69 41.11
CA LEU A 675 14.68 -13.87 39.84
C LEU A 675 13.58 -14.93 39.97
N GLN A 676 13.88 -16.07 40.59
CA GLN A 676 12.92 -17.12 40.93
C GLN A 676 11.76 -16.63 41.82
N ALA A 677 12.01 -15.71 42.74
CA ALA A 677 10.98 -15.12 43.59
C ALA A 677 10.14 -14.06 42.85
N LEU A 678 10.73 -13.31 41.92
CA LEU A 678 10.01 -12.39 41.03
C LEU A 678 9.08 -13.11 40.05
N THR A 679 9.30 -14.41 39.82
CA THR A 679 8.48 -15.27 38.97
C THR A 679 7.65 -16.31 39.75
N GLU A 680 7.53 -16.16 41.08
CA GLU A 680 6.77 -17.09 41.94
C GLU A 680 5.27 -17.12 41.59
N ASP A 681 4.70 -15.97 41.24
CA ASP A 681 3.31 -15.80 40.77
C ASP A 681 3.22 -15.62 39.24
N TYR A 682 4.25 -15.98 38.46
CA TYR A 682 4.26 -15.76 37.01
C TYR A 682 3.22 -16.66 36.30
N GLN A 683 2.27 -16.02 35.63
CA GLN A 683 1.17 -16.68 34.94
C GLN A 683 1.49 -16.81 33.45
N VAL A 684 1.52 -18.04 32.96
CA VAL A 684 1.67 -18.36 31.52
C VAL A 684 0.36 -18.06 30.76
N ASN A 685 -0.76 -18.12 31.48
CA ASN A 685 -2.09 -17.65 31.10
C ASN A 685 -2.89 -17.43 32.40
N GLU A 686 -4.06 -16.80 32.32
CA GLU A 686 -4.89 -16.36 33.47
C GLU A 686 -5.35 -17.46 34.44
N MET A 687 -5.04 -18.72 34.18
CA MET A 687 -5.36 -19.87 35.03
C MET A 687 -4.14 -20.73 35.42
N THR A 688 -2.95 -20.48 34.86
CA THR A 688 -1.76 -21.34 35.04
C THR A 688 -0.55 -20.54 35.53
N VAL A 689 -0.26 -20.62 36.82
CA VAL A 689 1.04 -20.21 37.37
C VAL A 689 2.08 -21.28 37.03
N ALA A 690 3.10 -20.91 36.26
CA ALA A 690 4.28 -21.76 36.07
C ALA A 690 5.53 -20.90 36.22
N ASN A 691 6.38 -21.23 37.19
CA ASN A 691 7.61 -20.49 37.44
C ASN A 691 8.72 -20.96 36.47
N PRO A 692 9.11 -20.18 35.45
CA PRO A 692 10.14 -20.56 34.47
C PRO A 692 11.55 -20.70 35.08
N HIS A 693 11.76 -20.25 36.32
CA HIS A 693 13.03 -20.28 37.03
C HIS A 693 13.01 -21.18 38.28
N THR A 694 12.07 -22.13 38.39
CA THR A 694 12.00 -23.07 39.52
C THR A 694 13.25 -23.96 39.66
N TYR A 695 13.48 -24.53 40.85
CA TYR A 695 14.61 -25.43 41.11
C TYR A 695 14.22 -26.88 40.80
N VAL A 696 14.93 -27.50 39.85
CA VAL A 696 14.81 -28.94 39.54
C VAL A 696 15.86 -29.73 40.34
N PRO A 697 15.48 -30.69 41.21
CA PRO A 697 16.43 -31.47 42.00
C PRO A 697 17.13 -32.57 41.18
N HIS A 698 18.46 -32.64 41.27
CA HIS A 698 19.28 -33.57 40.48
C HIS A 698 20.24 -34.39 41.38
N GLU A 699 19.76 -35.49 41.97
CA GLU A 699 20.62 -36.43 42.72
C GLU A 699 21.12 -37.63 41.89
N GLU A 700 20.72 -37.75 40.62
CA GLU A 700 21.27 -38.71 39.66
C GLU A 700 22.49 -38.10 38.91
N PRO A 701 23.55 -38.89 38.61
CA PRO A 701 24.65 -38.43 37.76
C PRO A 701 24.18 -38.05 36.35
N ASP A 702 24.93 -37.16 35.69
CA ASP A 702 24.78 -36.77 34.28
C ASP A 702 23.51 -35.94 33.93
N VAL A 703 22.67 -35.54 34.90
CA VAL A 703 21.52 -34.65 34.63
C VAL A 703 21.92 -33.17 34.47
N GLU A 704 23.11 -32.79 34.96
CA GLU A 704 23.62 -31.40 34.87
C GLU A 704 23.85 -30.93 33.42
N GLU A 705 24.08 -31.84 32.47
CA GLU A 705 24.14 -31.53 31.02
C GLU A 705 22.76 -31.32 30.37
N ASN A 706 21.66 -31.66 31.06
CA ASN A 706 20.29 -31.59 30.54
C ASN A 706 19.48 -30.39 31.09
N ILE A 707 20.10 -29.53 31.91
CA ILE A 707 19.46 -28.32 32.43
C ILE A 707 19.43 -27.25 31.32
N PRO A 708 18.27 -26.62 31.03
CA PRO A 708 18.23 -25.51 30.09
C PRO A 708 19.09 -24.33 30.57
N LEU A 709 20.01 -23.88 29.72
CA LEU A 709 20.71 -22.61 29.89
C LEU A 709 19.70 -21.46 29.74
N CYS A 710 19.92 -20.32 30.41
CA CYS A 710 19.03 -19.15 30.31
C CYS A 710 18.73 -18.77 28.84
N ARG A 711 19.73 -18.95 27.96
CA ARG A 711 19.64 -18.68 26.51
C ARG A 711 18.73 -19.64 25.71
N ASN A 712 18.08 -20.61 26.36
CA ASN A 712 17.05 -21.44 25.75
C ASN A 712 15.65 -20.81 25.88
N CYS A 713 15.47 -19.88 26.82
CA CYS A 713 14.20 -19.19 27.07
C CYS A 713 14.33 -17.65 27.00
N HIS A 714 15.54 -17.09 27.04
CA HIS A 714 15.83 -15.65 27.02
C HIS A 714 16.85 -15.31 25.93
N ASP A 715 16.59 -14.30 25.11
CA ASP A 715 17.60 -13.84 24.16
C ASP A 715 18.64 -12.91 24.77
N ALA A 716 19.87 -13.02 24.25
CA ALA A 716 21.00 -12.22 24.73
C ALA A 716 21.03 -10.89 23.98
N HIS A 717 20.85 -9.79 24.71
CA HIS A 717 20.84 -8.44 24.15
C HIS A 717 22.24 -7.81 24.09
N PRO A 718 22.46 -6.76 23.27
CA PRO A 718 23.66 -5.93 23.33
C PRO A 718 23.86 -5.34 24.73
N ILE A 719 25.10 -5.02 25.09
CA ILE A 719 25.44 -4.39 26.38
C ILE A 719 26.22 -3.09 26.10
N PRO A 720 25.72 -1.92 26.58
CA PRO A 720 24.42 -1.72 27.22
C PRO A 720 23.25 -1.99 26.27
N ALA A 721 22.10 -2.38 26.83
CA ALA A 721 20.87 -2.58 26.05
C ALA A 721 20.40 -1.23 25.46
N PRO A 722 20.17 -1.11 24.14
CA PRO A 722 19.69 0.13 23.54
C PRO A 722 18.33 0.56 24.12
N GLU A 723 18.19 1.85 24.43
CA GLU A 723 16.95 2.38 24.99
C GLU A 723 15.80 2.25 23.97
N GLY A 724 14.67 1.70 24.41
CA GLY A 724 13.55 1.36 23.53
C GLY A 724 13.69 0.04 22.74
N MET A 725 14.71 -0.77 23.00
CA MET A 725 14.75 -2.15 22.51
C MET A 725 13.63 -2.97 23.16
N GLU A 726 12.61 -3.35 22.38
CA GLU A 726 11.73 -4.46 22.73
C GLU A 726 12.57 -5.73 22.83
N LEU A 727 12.78 -6.20 24.06
CA LEU A 727 13.36 -7.51 24.33
C LEU A 727 12.24 -8.53 24.18
N GLU A 728 12.47 -9.57 23.37
CA GLU A 728 11.49 -10.65 23.19
C GLU A 728 11.19 -11.32 24.54
N GLU A 729 9.91 -11.38 24.91
CA GLU A 729 9.52 -11.88 26.23
C GLU A 729 9.89 -13.36 26.37
N PRO A 730 10.54 -13.74 27.48
CA PRO A 730 11.08 -15.08 27.64
C PRO A 730 9.96 -16.11 27.78
N ASN A 731 9.92 -17.07 26.87
CA ASN A 731 8.79 -17.98 26.72
C ASN A 731 9.18 -19.47 26.80
N LEU A 732 8.20 -20.32 27.08
CA LEU A 732 8.39 -21.76 27.34
C LEU A 732 8.44 -22.62 26.06
N ARG A 733 8.61 -22.02 24.87
CA ARG A 733 8.63 -22.74 23.57
C ARG A 733 9.67 -23.86 23.53
N TRP A 734 10.83 -23.65 24.15
CA TRP A 734 11.86 -24.69 24.24
C TRP A 734 11.39 -25.92 25.04
N CYS A 735 10.66 -25.72 26.14
CA CYS A 735 10.15 -26.82 26.97
C CYS A 735 9.17 -27.70 26.19
N TYR A 736 8.27 -27.11 25.38
CA TYR A 736 7.36 -27.84 24.51
C TYR A 736 8.08 -28.55 23.35
N GLY A 737 9.12 -27.95 22.77
CA GLY A 737 9.89 -28.56 21.67
C GLY A 737 10.86 -29.66 22.12
N ALA A 738 11.46 -29.54 23.30
CA ALA A 738 12.54 -30.42 23.77
C ALA A 738 12.04 -31.59 24.66
N CYS A 739 11.02 -31.36 25.48
CA CYS A 739 10.57 -32.32 26.49
C CYS A 739 9.05 -32.60 26.45
N HIS A 740 8.21 -31.59 26.19
CA HIS A 740 6.75 -31.67 26.27
C HIS A 740 6.08 -31.53 24.88
N HIS A 741 6.43 -32.44 23.97
CA HIS A 741 6.01 -32.45 22.56
C HIS A 741 4.48 -32.61 22.32
N THR A 742 3.68 -32.73 23.37
CA THR A 742 2.20 -32.73 23.34
C THR A 742 1.60 -31.38 23.72
N GLY A 743 2.40 -30.36 24.02
CA GLY A 743 1.92 -29.02 24.41
C GLY A 743 1.48 -28.90 25.87
N THR A 744 1.74 -29.89 26.71
CA THR A 744 1.22 -29.96 28.11
C THR A 744 2.33 -30.18 29.13
N LEU A 745 2.46 -29.26 30.09
CA LEU A 745 3.41 -29.33 31.22
C LEU A 745 2.83 -30.13 32.39
N ASN A 746 2.82 -31.46 32.29
CA ASN A 746 2.42 -32.33 33.40
C ASN A 746 3.56 -32.45 34.44
N PRO A 747 3.25 -32.69 35.73
CA PRO A 747 4.24 -33.06 36.73
C PRO A 747 5.05 -34.28 36.28
N CYS A 748 6.37 -34.26 36.49
CA CYS A 748 7.26 -35.33 36.03
C CYS A 748 6.87 -36.72 36.56
N SER A 749 6.30 -36.78 37.78
CA SER A 749 5.77 -37.98 38.44
C SER A 749 4.58 -38.66 37.73
N ASP A 750 3.94 -37.95 36.81
CA ASP A 750 2.74 -38.42 36.12
C ASP A 750 3.11 -39.05 34.76
N CYS A 751 4.39 -38.96 34.36
CA CYS A 751 4.97 -39.55 33.16
C CYS A 751 6.13 -40.53 33.45
N HIS A 752 6.72 -40.49 34.65
CA HIS A 752 7.84 -41.34 35.11
C HIS A 752 7.64 -41.82 36.56
#